data_AF-A0A7I8EV70-F1
#
_entry.id   AF-A0A7I8EV70-F1
#
_cell.length_a   1.000
_cell.length_b   1.000
_cell.length_c   1.000
_cell.angle_alpha   90.00
_cell.angle_beta   90.00
_cell.angle_gamma   90.00
#
_symmetry.space_group_name_H-M   'P 1'
#
loop_
_entity.id
_entity.type
_entity.pdbx_description
1 polymer ?
#
loop_
_entity_poly.entity_id
_entity_poly.type
_entity_poly.pdbx_seq_one_letter_code
_entity_poly.pdbx_strand_id
1 'polypeptide(L)'
;MYIEMYTFKVGNFKFTVELDTGAEVGEHQLILWYSEKKDITTIPLKEIESTLLLKALKEPYYSQFTYTLKEMKSNQALVVERDIYELQRPFLGSSEQKACKLPADVKRQIKQLRQHLQSTIKQIERHALRDELLTLERDGFVLERIAQECKIYHEARFLRDFFFEEATEKHIQNFCQQFAHDPTYRQQVLHGETHWYKRNALFLRNLNTVLGEYTLLADDGSAMRKAREFFRWLDRHTEEILALPAYQRLVALDGNDPEQPCRPDAQIGPAIDLLLQLPGTSINHSCQGVSGKVAFQEQEQGYTLLTITHHAEYANVTFKTLSLFTHDIILARLKEYPSITIERIPCNFAQDFVLRSTGDNLRFREELLALARNIQASIRESEGRIGPAGPVKTVSRWIHTAHPESCPETAEPGGMLAIRRQWLCQGQQLEHTLQLLYHLNHWAKASDQLFYIDRQGLYSIKSALLQECYRQGSIQISGYIEGVHLFVQSMTCQIAADLASETVLCRLSEIEQETQDEEELWALALYQQATGNDYLAQIQNRESEDYEENKEAIKEGETAQLESYIYSTLVKLLELAEQTRQPISIGALSELCIYPTDLLNIHYSRSRYINTWHDLDESDLRKLDPEGWSLISFHYTNELTQYTFHLPYRIAESFLDTAELERLRKEPVKSREEGLLYGRVISEQESEQFPIASILDALQVNITHICPKALERKTEQYSNSWHGCTEDLDDDDDNEEDDWSPEDYQDDGLPKKSHSRNKHTCSQAERLEKGCPRCQQKIAEFGLARVEHWQQMHKDEDLTYRKVLWILGMNEHEFKQLHITPDYRQDDKPDGTRYWKICTLAKVVELLGDKNKNEQVEHNAV
;
A
#
# COMPACT_ATOMS: atom_id res chain seq x y z
N MET A 1 3.19 -21.28 -27.51
CA MET A 1 3.71 -20.74 -28.79
C MET A 1 3.39 -21.77 -29.84
N TYR A 2 2.69 -21.39 -30.91
CA TYR A 2 2.28 -22.35 -31.92
C TYR A 2 3.38 -22.54 -32.95
N ILE A 3 3.76 -23.79 -33.21
CA ILE A 3 4.72 -24.16 -34.24
C ILE A 3 3.99 -24.98 -35.30
N GLU A 4 3.87 -24.45 -36.53
CA GLU A 4 3.33 -25.21 -37.66
C GLU A 4 4.24 -26.41 -37.94
N MET A 5 3.67 -27.61 -37.85
CA MET A 5 4.39 -28.86 -38.08
C MET A 5 4.12 -29.44 -39.47
N TYR A 6 2.84 -29.55 -39.83
CA TYR A 6 2.42 -30.18 -41.08
C TYR A 6 1.28 -29.40 -41.74
N THR A 7 1.28 -29.35 -43.07
CA THR A 7 0.15 -28.86 -43.85
C THR A 7 -0.29 -29.93 -44.86
N PHE A 8 -1.55 -30.36 -44.78
CA PHE A 8 -2.16 -31.32 -45.70
C PHE A 8 -3.19 -30.64 -46.59
N LYS A 9 -3.34 -31.13 -47.82
CA LYS A 9 -4.39 -30.67 -48.74
C LYS A 9 -5.13 -31.89 -49.26
N VAL A 10 -6.41 -32.00 -48.93
CA VAL A 10 -7.24 -33.14 -49.31
C VAL A 10 -8.58 -32.62 -49.82
N GLY A 11 -8.87 -32.88 -51.09
CA GLY A 11 -10.07 -32.35 -51.76
C GLY A 11 -10.13 -30.81 -51.68
N ASN A 12 -11.24 -30.29 -51.17
CA ASN A 12 -11.48 -28.86 -50.97
C ASN A 12 -10.96 -28.33 -49.62
N PHE A 13 -10.23 -29.12 -48.84
CA PHE A 13 -9.80 -28.73 -47.50
C PHE A 13 -8.28 -28.59 -47.43
N LYS A 14 -7.83 -27.53 -46.77
CA LYS A 14 -6.48 -27.38 -46.25
C LYS A 14 -6.53 -27.70 -44.76
N PHE A 15 -5.61 -28.53 -44.29
CA PHE A 15 -5.41 -28.80 -42.88
C PHE A 15 -4.03 -28.30 -42.46
N THR A 16 -3.95 -27.69 -41.29
CA THR A 16 -2.71 -27.23 -40.70
C THR A 16 -2.60 -27.80 -39.30
N VAL A 17 -1.50 -28.51 -39.03
CA VAL A 17 -1.20 -29.11 -37.74
C VAL A 17 -0.19 -28.23 -37.03
N GLU A 18 -0.52 -27.88 -35.80
CA GLU A 18 0.31 -27.04 -34.95
C GLU A 18 0.66 -27.78 -33.66
N LEU A 19 1.90 -27.59 -33.22
CA LEU A 19 2.34 -27.95 -31.89
C LEU A 19 2.11 -26.76 -30.98
N ASP A 20 1.30 -26.94 -29.93
CA ASP A 20 1.20 -25.93 -28.88
C ASP A 20 2.21 -26.22 -27.78
N THR A 21 3.28 -25.44 -27.74
CA THR A 21 4.31 -25.57 -26.69
C THR A 21 3.81 -25.21 -25.29
N GLY A 22 2.60 -24.66 -25.16
CA GLY A 22 1.94 -24.36 -23.88
C GLY A 22 0.83 -25.35 -23.49
N ALA A 23 0.62 -26.40 -24.29
CA ALA A 23 -0.38 -27.44 -24.06
C ALA A 23 -0.21 -28.18 -22.73
N GLU A 24 -1.31 -28.73 -22.19
CA GLU A 24 -1.29 -29.44 -20.90
C GLU A 24 -0.39 -30.68 -20.89
N VAL A 25 -0.13 -31.27 -22.06
CA VAL A 25 0.78 -32.41 -22.25
C VAL A 25 1.94 -32.11 -23.19
N GLY A 26 2.23 -30.83 -23.42
CA GLY A 26 3.40 -30.36 -24.19
C GLY A 26 3.52 -31.03 -25.56
N GLU A 27 4.65 -31.70 -25.80
CA GLU A 27 4.97 -32.30 -27.11
C GLU A 27 4.03 -33.43 -27.56
N HIS A 28 3.19 -33.93 -26.66
CA HIS A 28 2.25 -35.01 -26.93
C HIS A 28 0.85 -34.53 -27.33
N GLN A 29 0.65 -33.23 -27.58
CA GLN A 29 -0.59 -32.65 -28.12
C GLN A 29 -0.33 -31.95 -29.45
N LEU A 30 -1.11 -32.30 -30.47
CA LEU A 30 -1.11 -31.63 -31.76
C LEU A 30 -2.51 -31.10 -32.08
N ILE A 31 -2.58 -29.83 -32.45
CA ILE A 31 -3.82 -29.13 -32.80
C ILE A 31 -4.00 -29.18 -34.32
N LEU A 32 -5.17 -29.63 -34.76
CA LEU A 32 -5.54 -29.65 -36.17
C LEU A 32 -6.53 -28.53 -36.46
N TRP A 33 -6.12 -27.66 -37.38
CA TRP A 33 -6.94 -26.62 -37.99
C TRP A 33 -7.36 -27.05 -39.38
N TYR A 34 -8.53 -26.60 -39.83
CA TYR A 34 -8.99 -26.79 -41.20
C TYR A 34 -9.50 -25.50 -41.83
N SER A 35 -9.36 -25.42 -43.14
CA SER A 35 -9.90 -24.33 -43.96
C SER A 35 -10.52 -24.92 -45.22
N GLU A 36 -11.75 -24.51 -45.51
CA GLU A 36 -12.43 -24.90 -46.74
C GLU A 36 -12.04 -23.96 -47.89
N LYS A 37 -11.85 -24.52 -49.07
CA LYS A 37 -11.54 -23.78 -50.29
C LYS A 37 -12.72 -22.90 -50.66
N LYS A 38 -12.47 -21.61 -50.90
CA LYS A 38 -13.53 -20.70 -51.32
C LYS A 38 -14.06 -21.13 -52.68
N ASP A 39 -15.38 -21.03 -52.87
CA ASP A 39 -15.97 -21.22 -54.19
C ASP A 39 -15.41 -20.15 -55.13
N ILE A 40 -14.84 -20.59 -56.25
CA ILE A 40 -14.23 -19.71 -57.24
C ILE A 40 -15.19 -18.63 -57.73
N THR A 41 -16.49 -18.92 -57.79
CA THR A 41 -17.53 -17.97 -58.24
C THR A 41 -17.69 -16.77 -57.31
N THR A 42 -17.25 -16.90 -56.05
CA THR A 42 -17.38 -15.86 -55.02
C THR A 42 -16.09 -15.05 -54.83
N ILE A 43 -14.93 -15.55 -55.28
CA ILE A 43 -13.63 -14.90 -55.08
C ILE A 43 -13.43 -13.78 -56.10
N PRO A 44 -13.16 -12.52 -55.69
CA PRO A 44 -12.81 -11.45 -56.62
C PRO A 44 -11.57 -11.79 -57.46
N LEU A 45 -11.60 -11.55 -58.78
CA LEU A 45 -10.47 -11.87 -59.67
C LEU A 45 -9.14 -11.24 -59.20
N LYS A 46 -9.21 -10.05 -58.59
CA LYS A 46 -8.05 -9.34 -58.01
C LYS A 46 -7.32 -10.11 -56.90
N GLU A 47 -7.98 -11.07 -56.25
CA GLU A 47 -7.40 -11.90 -55.18
C GLU A 47 -6.73 -13.17 -55.72
N ILE A 48 -6.95 -13.49 -57.01
CA ILE A 48 -6.38 -14.65 -57.68
C ILE A 48 -5.00 -14.27 -58.24
N GLU A 49 -4.04 -15.18 -58.10
CA GLU A 49 -2.68 -14.97 -58.62
C GLU A 49 -2.72 -14.69 -60.14
N SER A 50 -2.12 -13.57 -60.57
CA SER A 50 -2.19 -13.13 -61.98
C SER A 50 -1.60 -14.15 -62.96
N THR A 51 -0.65 -14.97 -62.51
CA THR A 51 -0.06 -16.07 -63.27
C THR A 51 -1.07 -17.19 -63.55
N LEU A 52 -1.97 -17.47 -62.60
CA LEU A 52 -3.04 -18.45 -62.75
C LEU A 52 -4.15 -17.91 -63.65
N LEU A 53 -4.51 -16.63 -63.49
CA LEU A 53 -5.46 -15.96 -64.40
C LEU A 53 -4.97 -16.00 -65.85
N LEU A 54 -3.69 -15.71 -66.08
CA LEU A 54 -3.09 -15.76 -67.42
C LEU A 54 -3.15 -17.18 -68.02
N LYS A 55 -2.87 -18.22 -67.23
CA LYS A 55 -2.98 -19.62 -67.68
C LYS A 55 -4.42 -20.05 -67.99
N ALA A 56 -5.39 -19.45 -67.31
CA ALA A 56 -6.80 -19.77 -67.48
C ALA A 56 -7.50 -18.92 -68.54
N LEU A 57 -6.82 -17.95 -69.14
CA LEU A 57 -7.40 -17.04 -70.13
C LEU A 57 -7.80 -17.79 -71.42
N LYS A 58 -9.03 -17.57 -71.89
CA LYS A 58 -9.55 -18.18 -73.13
C LYS A 58 -9.07 -17.41 -74.36
N GLU A 59 -9.09 -18.07 -75.52
CA GLU A 59 -8.97 -17.38 -76.81
C GLU A 59 -10.28 -16.61 -77.12
N PRO A 60 -10.22 -15.43 -77.78
CA PRO A 60 -9.04 -14.77 -78.36
C PRO A 60 -8.27 -13.87 -77.37
N TYR A 61 -8.74 -13.74 -76.12
CA TYR A 61 -8.17 -12.81 -75.14
C TYR A 61 -6.70 -13.09 -74.83
N TYR A 62 -6.31 -14.36 -74.78
CA TYR A 62 -4.91 -14.74 -74.60
C TYR A 62 -4.00 -14.24 -75.73
N SER A 63 -4.40 -14.47 -76.99
CA SER A 63 -3.66 -13.98 -78.16
C SER A 63 -3.60 -12.44 -78.20
N GLN A 64 -4.68 -11.76 -77.83
CA GLN A 64 -4.72 -10.29 -77.79
C GLN A 64 -3.81 -9.73 -76.69
N PHE A 65 -3.92 -10.26 -75.45
CA PHE A 65 -3.10 -9.83 -74.32
C PHE A 65 -1.60 -10.04 -74.61
N THR A 66 -1.23 -11.21 -75.14
CA THR A 66 0.17 -11.51 -75.46
C THR A 66 0.72 -10.62 -76.57
N TYR A 67 -0.10 -10.25 -77.56
CA TYR A 67 0.26 -9.29 -78.61
C TYR A 67 0.50 -7.88 -78.02
N THR A 68 -0.47 -7.35 -77.27
CA THR A 68 -0.38 -6.02 -76.64
C THR A 68 0.81 -5.92 -75.69
N LEU A 69 1.04 -6.94 -74.87
CA LEU A 69 2.18 -6.99 -73.97
C LEU A 69 3.53 -7.02 -74.74
N LYS A 70 3.59 -7.71 -75.87
CA LYS A 70 4.78 -7.74 -76.73
C LYS A 70 5.03 -6.38 -77.37
N GLU A 71 3.98 -5.69 -77.82
CA GLU A 71 4.05 -4.35 -78.38
C GLU A 71 4.54 -3.33 -77.35
N MET A 72 3.97 -3.31 -76.14
CA MET A 72 4.40 -2.42 -75.05
C MET A 72 5.87 -2.64 -74.67
N LYS A 73 6.30 -3.90 -74.56
CA LYS A 73 7.72 -4.23 -74.30
C LYS A 73 8.64 -3.76 -75.42
N SER A 74 8.22 -3.95 -76.68
CA SER A 74 8.99 -3.51 -77.84
C SER A 74 9.11 -1.99 -77.90
N ASN A 75 8.02 -1.25 -77.63
CA ASN A 75 8.03 0.21 -77.60
C ASN A 75 8.96 0.76 -76.51
N GLN A 76 8.94 0.18 -75.30
CA GLN A 76 9.85 0.59 -74.24
C GLN A 76 11.30 0.23 -74.52
N ALA A 77 11.55 -0.95 -75.12
CA ALA A 77 12.88 -1.35 -75.55
C ALA A 77 13.45 -0.37 -76.59
N LEU A 78 12.64 0.04 -77.58
CA LEU A 78 13.03 1.02 -78.60
C LEU A 78 13.41 2.38 -78.00
N VAL A 79 12.69 2.86 -76.97
CA VAL A 79 13.02 4.12 -76.28
C VAL A 79 14.41 4.03 -75.63
N VAL A 80 14.66 2.97 -74.86
CA VAL A 80 15.95 2.79 -74.18
C VAL A 80 17.08 2.49 -75.16
N GLU A 81 16.82 1.75 -76.24
CA GLU A 81 17.80 1.50 -77.31
C GLU A 81 18.18 2.80 -78.03
N ARG A 82 17.22 3.71 -78.25
CA ARG A 82 17.49 5.05 -78.78
C ARG A 82 18.36 5.87 -77.83
N ASP A 83 18.09 5.83 -76.53
CA ASP A 83 18.89 6.57 -75.53
C ASP A 83 20.32 5.98 -75.42
N ILE A 84 20.45 4.66 -75.50
CA ILE A 84 21.76 3.98 -75.60
C ILE A 84 22.49 4.40 -76.88
N TYR A 85 21.78 4.48 -78.01
CA TYR A 85 22.34 4.91 -79.29
C TYR A 85 22.82 6.37 -79.24
N GLU A 86 22.03 7.29 -78.67
CA GLU A 86 22.45 8.70 -78.50
C GLU A 86 23.66 8.84 -77.55
N LEU A 87 23.77 8.02 -76.50
CA LEU A 87 24.97 7.97 -75.65
C LEU A 87 26.20 7.42 -76.39
N GLN A 88 26.01 6.56 -77.39
CA GLN A 88 27.07 6.00 -78.22
C GLN A 88 27.44 6.90 -79.39
N ARG A 89 26.51 7.74 -79.88
CA ARG A 89 26.63 8.57 -81.08
C ARG A 89 27.87 9.48 -81.14
N PRO A 90 28.30 10.17 -80.07
CA PRO A 90 29.53 10.98 -80.09
C PRO A 90 30.81 10.17 -80.30
N PHE A 91 30.74 8.85 -80.07
CA PHE A 91 31.87 7.92 -80.16
C PHE A 91 31.78 7.03 -81.42
N LEU A 92 30.72 7.17 -82.21
CA LEU A 92 30.54 6.54 -83.52
C LEU A 92 31.11 7.48 -84.59
N GLY A 93 32.43 7.44 -84.77
CA GLY A 93 33.13 8.22 -85.79
C GLY A 93 32.77 7.75 -87.21
N SER A 94 32.61 8.72 -88.12
CA SER A 94 32.61 8.51 -89.57
C SER A 94 33.91 7.84 -89.99
N SER A 95 33.78 6.90 -90.94
CA SER A 95 34.85 6.09 -91.54
C SER A 95 36.24 6.75 -91.54
N GLU A 96 37.23 6.01 -91.02
CA GLU A 96 38.69 6.23 -91.06
C GLU A 96 39.42 6.62 -89.76
N GLN A 97 38.76 6.73 -88.60
CA GLN A 97 39.47 6.83 -87.31
C GLN A 97 39.06 5.72 -86.33
N LYS A 98 40.07 5.04 -85.78
CA LYS A 98 39.99 3.92 -84.81
C LYS A 98 38.82 4.07 -83.86
N ALA A 99 37.99 3.03 -83.76
CA ALA A 99 36.89 2.90 -82.80
C ALA A 99 37.34 3.37 -81.40
N CYS A 100 36.91 4.56 -80.99
CA CYS A 100 37.20 5.07 -79.66
C CYS A 100 36.53 4.14 -78.65
N LYS A 101 37.30 3.55 -77.73
CA LYS A 101 36.74 2.76 -76.64
C LYS A 101 35.79 3.66 -75.84
N LEU A 102 34.53 3.25 -75.71
CA LEU A 102 33.54 3.97 -74.90
C LEU A 102 34.12 4.26 -73.50
N PRO A 103 34.05 5.52 -73.04
CA PRO A 103 34.45 5.91 -71.70
C PRO A 103 33.77 5.05 -70.61
N ALA A 104 34.43 4.87 -69.46
CA ALA A 104 33.98 3.96 -68.41
C ALA A 104 32.65 4.40 -67.77
N ASP A 105 32.46 5.71 -67.64
CA ASP A 105 31.23 6.40 -67.25
C ASP A 105 30.08 6.13 -68.23
N VAL A 106 30.33 6.21 -69.55
CA VAL A 106 29.31 5.89 -70.58
C VAL A 106 28.93 4.41 -70.54
N LYS A 107 29.89 3.50 -70.36
CA LYS A 107 29.60 2.05 -70.18
C LYS A 107 28.76 1.79 -68.93
N ARG A 108 29.03 2.52 -67.84
CA ARG A 108 28.25 2.42 -66.59
C ARG A 108 26.82 2.92 -66.80
N GLN A 109 26.63 4.03 -67.51
CA GLN A 109 25.31 4.55 -67.86
C GLN A 109 24.52 3.58 -68.76
N ILE A 110 25.15 2.99 -69.79
CA ILE A 110 24.49 1.97 -70.63
C ILE A 110 24.08 0.74 -69.80
N LYS A 111 24.94 0.30 -68.85
CA LYS A 111 24.59 -0.80 -67.94
C LYS A 111 23.41 -0.44 -67.04
N GLN A 112 23.37 0.78 -66.51
CA GLN A 112 22.24 1.30 -65.72
C GLN A 112 20.96 1.38 -66.54
N LEU A 113 21.02 1.87 -67.79
CA LEU A 113 19.88 1.90 -68.71
C LEU A 113 19.34 0.51 -69.03
N ARG A 114 20.21 -0.49 -69.22
CA ARG A 114 19.79 -1.88 -69.44
C ARG A 114 19.17 -2.50 -68.18
N GLN A 115 19.70 -2.21 -66.99
CA GLN A 115 19.09 -2.63 -65.73
C GLN A 115 17.73 -1.94 -65.50
N HIS A 116 17.65 -0.64 -65.83
CA HIS A 116 16.42 0.11 -65.80
C HIS A 116 15.39 -0.50 -66.76
N LEU A 117 15.75 -0.77 -68.02
CA LEU A 117 14.88 -1.46 -68.98
C LEU A 117 14.36 -2.80 -68.45
N GLN A 118 15.22 -3.63 -67.85
CA GLN A 118 14.76 -4.89 -67.25
C GLN A 118 13.78 -4.67 -66.10
N SER A 119 13.99 -3.65 -65.25
CA SER A 119 13.06 -3.30 -64.19
C SER A 119 11.73 -2.75 -64.72
N THR A 120 11.78 -1.89 -65.74
CA THR A 120 10.63 -1.26 -66.39
C THR A 120 9.81 -2.28 -67.16
N ILE A 121 10.44 -3.22 -67.88
CA ILE A 121 9.74 -4.34 -68.53
C ILE A 121 8.99 -5.19 -67.49
N LYS A 122 9.62 -5.52 -66.37
CA LYS A 122 8.96 -6.25 -65.27
C LYS A 122 7.83 -5.46 -64.62
N GLN A 123 7.91 -4.12 -64.62
CA GLN A 123 6.83 -3.24 -64.15
C GLN A 123 5.68 -3.21 -65.16
N ILE A 124 5.98 -3.04 -66.45
CA ILE A 124 5.00 -3.08 -67.56
C ILE A 124 4.27 -4.43 -67.54
N GLU A 125 4.97 -5.54 -67.38
CA GLU A 125 4.35 -6.87 -67.22
C GLU A 125 3.37 -6.92 -66.05
N ARG A 126 3.77 -6.42 -64.88
CA ARG A 126 2.89 -6.40 -63.69
C ARG A 126 1.69 -5.48 -63.86
N HIS A 127 1.87 -4.31 -64.47
CA HIS A 127 0.80 -3.35 -64.74
C HIS A 127 -0.17 -3.89 -65.79
N ALA A 128 0.32 -4.36 -66.93
CA ALA A 128 -0.53 -4.96 -67.96
C ALA A 128 -1.30 -6.17 -67.42
N LEU A 129 -0.65 -7.07 -66.65
CA LEU A 129 -1.32 -8.20 -66.00
C LEU A 129 -2.40 -7.76 -65.01
N ARG A 130 -2.25 -6.61 -64.35
CA ARG A 130 -3.22 -6.11 -63.37
C ARG A 130 -4.35 -5.32 -64.04
N ASP A 131 -4.05 -4.49 -65.02
CA ASP A 131 -4.98 -3.54 -65.60
C ASP A 131 -5.82 -4.19 -66.73
N GLU A 132 -5.24 -5.12 -67.50
CA GLU A 132 -5.98 -5.82 -68.57
C GLU A 132 -6.66 -7.12 -68.10
N LEU A 133 -6.03 -7.93 -67.23
CA LEU A 133 -6.68 -9.18 -66.80
C LEU A 133 -7.82 -8.95 -65.81
N LEU A 134 -7.73 -7.92 -64.96
CA LEU A 134 -8.76 -7.66 -63.94
C LEU A 134 -9.97 -6.87 -64.48
N THR A 135 -9.87 -6.34 -65.70
CA THR A 135 -10.99 -5.69 -66.40
C THR A 135 -11.85 -6.66 -67.21
N LEU A 136 -11.38 -7.89 -67.40
CA LEU A 136 -12.15 -8.96 -68.05
C LEU A 136 -13.20 -9.54 -67.11
N GLU A 137 -14.36 -9.86 -67.67
CA GLU A 137 -15.39 -10.63 -66.98
C GLU A 137 -14.96 -12.10 -66.81
N ARG A 138 -15.58 -12.79 -65.84
CA ARG A 138 -15.27 -14.20 -65.49
C ARG A 138 -15.38 -15.16 -66.67
N ASP A 139 -16.24 -14.86 -67.65
CA ASP A 139 -16.45 -15.68 -68.84
C ASP A 139 -15.22 -15.76 -69.75
N GLY A 140 -14.32 -14.78 -69.65
CA GLY A 140 -13.02 -14.76 -70.33
C GLY A 140 -12.04 -15.82 -69.83
N PHE A 141 -12.35 -16.52 -68.74
CA PHE A 141 -11.47 -17.52 -68.12
C PHE A 141 -12.08 -18.93 -68.11
N VAL A 142 -11.22 -19.95 -68.14
CA VAL A 142 -11.56 -21.36 -67.88
C VAL A 142 -11.61 -21.55 -66.38
N LEU A 143 -12.79 -21.36 -65.80
CA LEU A 143 -12.99 -21.36 -64.34
C LEU A 143 -12.63 -22.71 -63.70
N GLU A 144 -12.75 -23.83 -64.42
CA GLU A 144 -12.36 -25.16 -63.92
C GLU A 144 -10.86 -25.23 -63.64
N ARG A 145 -10.04 -24.61 -64.50
CA ARG A 145 -8.58 -24.57 -64.34
C ARG A 145 -8.19 -23.72 -63.14
N ILE A 146 -8.88 -22.60 -62.95
CA ILE A 146 -8.70 -21.75 -61.77
C ILE A 146 -9.16 -22.50 -60.52
N ALA A 147 -10.32 -23.16 -60.56
CA ALA A 147 -10.86 -23.93 -59.45
C ALA A 147 -9.94 -25.09 -59.04
N GLN A 148 -9.18 -25.69 -59.96
CA GLN A 148 -8.20 -26.73 -59.63
C GLN A 148 -6.94 -26.15 -58.96
N GLU A 149 -6.34 -25.11 -59.53
CA GLU A 149 -5.03 -24.59 -59.08
C GLU A 149 -5.12 -23.50 -58.00
N CYS A 150 -6.29 -22.89 -57.78
CA CYS A 150 -6.49 -21.83 -56.79
C CYS A 150 -6.27 -22.36 -55.36
N LYS A 151 -5.55 -21.58 -54.54
CA LYS A 151 -5.18 -21.92 -53.14
C LYS A 151 -5.73 -20.91 -52.15
N ILE A 152 -6.92 -20.38 -52.40
CA ILE A 152 -7.60 -19.43 -51.53
C ILE A 152 -8.61 -20.20 -50.69
N TYR A 153 -8.47 -20.08 -49.36
CA TYR A 153 -9.30 -20.76 -48.39
C TYR A 153 -10.03 -19.75 -47.49
N HIS A 154 -11.07 -20.19 -46.82
CA HIS A 154 -11.67 -19.46 -45.70
C HIS A 154 -10.71 -19.38 -44.50
N GLU A 155 -11.10 -18.63 -43.48
CA GLU A 155 -10.38 -18.59 -42.21
C GLU A 155 -10.24 -20.00 -41.61
N ALA A 156 -9.07 -20.27 -41.02
CA ALA A 156 -8.82 -21.53 -40.34
C ALA A 156 -9.71 -21.66 -39.11
N ARG A 157 -10.33 -22.83 -38.96
CA ARG A 157 -11.16 -23.17 -37.81
C ARG A 157 -10.54 -24.33 -37.07
N PHE A 158 -10.64 -24.30 -35.74
CA PHE A 158 -10.22 -25.42 -34.91
C PHE A 158 -11.05 -26.65 -35.29
N LEU A 159 -10.40 -27.80 -35.40
CA LEU A 159 -11.07 -29.06 -35.72
C LEU A 159 -10.94 -30.09 -34.60
N ARG A 160 -9.71 -30.35 -34.12
CA ARG A 160 -9.43 -31.44 -33.19
C ARG A 160 -8.06 -31.32 -32.54
N ASP A 161 -7.98 -31.74 -31.28
CA ASP A 161 -6.73 -32.11 -30.59
C ASP A 161 -6.41 -33.61 -30.74
N PHE A 162 -5.16 -33.91 -31.05
CA PHE A 162 -4.59 -35.26 -31.05
C PHE A 162 -3.66 -35.41 -29.88
N PHE A 163 -3.83 -36.49 -29.10
CA PHE A 163 -3.05 -36.76 -27.91
C PHE A 163 -2.28 -38.08 -28.03
N PHE A 164 -1.06 -38.12 -27.49
CA PHE A 164 -0.24 -39.33 -27.32
C PHE A 164 -0.11 -40.20 -28.59
N GLU A 165 -0.66 -41.41 -28.60
CA GLU A 165 -0.59 -42.34 -29.74
C GLU A 165 -1.31 -41.82 -30.99
N GLU A 166 -2.27 -40.91 -30.82
CA GLU A 166 -2.99 -40.31 -31.92
C GLU A 166 -2.22 -39.16 -32.58
N ALA A 167 -1.27 -38.55 -31.86
CA ALA A 167 -0.44 -37.44 -32.32
C ALA A 167 0.68 -37.91 -33.28
N THR A 168 0.31 -38.72 -34.27
CA THR A 168 1.20 -39.24 -35.30
C THR A 168 0.73 -38.78 -36.67
N GLU A 169 1.68 -38.47 -37.56
CA GLU A 169 1.37 -37.99 -38.92
C GLU A 169 0.40 -38.92 -39.66
N LYS A 170 0.59 -40.25 -39.54
CA LYS A 170 -0.28 -41.25 -40.16
C LYS A 170 -1.73 -41.18 -39.66
N HIS A 171 -1.95 -41.04 -38.34
CA HIS A 171 -3.31 -40.92 -37.80
C HIS A 171 -3.99 -39.64 -38.26
N ILE A 172 -3.25 -38.53 -38.23
CA ILE A 172 -3.76 -37.22 -38.66
C ILE A 172 -4.11 -37.26 -40.15
N GLN A 173 -3.24 -37.81 -41.00
CA GLN A 173 -3.51 -37.96 -42.44
C GLN A 173 -4.77 -38.80 -42.69
N ASN A 174 -4.92 -39.94 -42.01
CA ASN A 174 -6.10 -40.80 -42.14
C ASN A 174 -7.38 -40.04 -41.72
N PHE A 175 -7.33 -39.29 -40.62
CA PHE A 175 -8.43 -38.45 -40.17
C PHE A 175 -8.79 -37.38 -41.21
N CYS A 176 -7.80 -36.65 -41.73
CA CYS A 176 -7.99 -35.63 -42.77
C CYS A 176 -8.60 -36.23 -44.04
N GLN A 177 -8.16 -37.43 -44.45
CA GLN A 177 -8.73 -38.15 -45.59
C GLN A 177 -10.18 -38.52 -45.36
N GLN A 178 -10.52 -39.05 -44.19
CA GLN A 178 -11.88 -39.43 -43.86
C GLN A 178 -12.80 -38.20 -43.77
N PHE A 179 -12.36 -37.14 -43.09
CA PHE A 179 -13.12 -35.88 -42.99
C PHE A 179 -13.40 -35.24 -44.36
N ALA A 180 -12.42 -35.27 -45.27
CA ALA A 180 -12.58 -34.67 -46.59
C ALA A 180 -13.52 -35.47 -47.51
N HIS A 181 -13.50 -36.81 -47.44
CA HIS A 181 -14.21 -37.67 -48.40
C HIS A 181 -15.53 -38.24 -47.88
N ASP A 182 -15.76 -38.30 -46.56
CA ASP A 182 -17.00 -38.80 -45.96
C ASP A 182 -17.83 -37.64 -45.39
N PRO A 183 -18.92 -37.22 -46.07
CA PRO A 183 -19.79 -36.17 -45.59
C PRO A 183 -20.49 -36.50 -44.27
N THR A 184 -20.82 -37.76 -44.02
CA THR A 184 -21.52 -38.18 -42.79
C THR A 184 -20.57 -38.06 -41.61
N TYR A 185 -19.36 -38.60 -41.74
CA TYR A 185 -18.34 -38.47 -40.72
C TYR A 185 -17.96 -37.01 -40.45
N ARG A 186 -17.84 -36.19 -41.49
CA ARG A 186 -17.61 -34.74 -41.35
C ARG A 186 -18.71 -34.05 -40.56
N GLN A 187 -19.98 -34.37 -40.80
CA GLN A 187 -21.08 -33.81 -40.01
C GLN A 187 -20.98 -34.24 -38.53
N GLN A 188 -20.69 -35.52 -38.26
CA GLN A 188 -20.50 -36.02 -36.89
C GLN A 188 -19.34 -35.31 -36.17
N VAL A 189 -18.23 -35.05 -36.88
CA VAL A 189 -17.09 -34.30 -36.34
C VAL A 189 -17.47 -32.87 -36.02
N LEU A 190 -18.15 -32.17 -36.94
CA LEU A 190 -18.54 -30.77 -36.74
C LEU A 190 -19.60 -30.57 -35.65
N HIS A 191 -20.44 -31.58 -35.40
CA HIS A 191 -21.43 -31.57 -34.31
C HIS A 191 -20.87 -32.11 -32.97
N GLY A 192 -19.61 -32.57 -32.93
CA GLY A 192 -19.02 -33.11 -31.71
C GLY A 192 -19.60 -34.46 -31.27
N GLU A 193 -20.20 -35.23 -32.18
CA GLU A 193 -20.88 -36.49 -31.85
C GLU A 193 -19.95 -37.70 -31.76
N THR A 194 -18.72 -37.56 -32.26
CA THR A 194 -17.74 -38.65 -32.31
C THR A 194 -17.21 -39.06 -30.93
N HIS A 195 -16.88 -40.34 -30.78
CA HIS A 195 -16.31 -40.91 -29.54
C HIS A 195 -15.08 -40.14 -29.04
N TRP A 196 -14.12 -39.86 -29.93
CA TRP A 196 -12.90 -39.16 -29.56
C TRP A 196 -13.16 -37.73 -29.06
N TYR A 197 -14.21 -37.06 -29.56
CA TYR A 197 -14.56 -35.71 -29.12
C TYR A 197 -15.04 -35.72 -27.67
N LYS A 198 -15.97 -36.64 -27.36
CA LYS A 198 -16.48 -36.87 -26.01
C LYS A 198 -15.36 -37.26 -25.03
N ARG A 199 -14.48 -38.17 -25.45
CA ARG A 199 -13.30 -38.60 -24.67
C ARG A 199 -12.36 -37.44 -24.40
N ASN A 200 -12.00 -36.64 -25.42
CA ASN A 200 -11.11 -35.50 -25.26
C ASN A 200 -11.71 -34.45 -24.32
N ALA A 201 -13.03 -34.21 -24.41
CA ALA A 201 -13.73 -33.34 -23.48
C ALA A 201 -13.64 -33.85 -22.03
N LEU A 202 -13.83 -35.16 -21.79
CA LEU A 202 -13.62 -35.76 -20.47
C LEU A 202 -12.17 -35.66 -20.00
N PHE A 203 -11.21 -35.88 -20.92
CA PHE A 203 -9.78 -35.85 -20.63
C PHE A 203 -9.34 -34.47 -20.17
N LEU A 204 -9.56 -33.44 -21.00
CA LEU A 204 -9.20 -32.05 -20.69
C LEU A 204 -9.88 -31.59 -19.40
N ARG A 205 -11.15 -31.94 -19.22
CA ARG A 205 -11.92 -31.56 -18.04
C ARG A 205 -11.33 -32.10 -16.74
N ASN A 206 -10.77 -33.30 -16.77
CA ASN A 206 -10.37 -34.03 -15.56
C ASN A 206 -8.87 -34.16 -15.38
N LEU A 207 -8.06 -33.74 -16.37
CA LEU A 207 -6.62 -33.92 -16.37
C LEU A 207 -5.98 -33.36 -15.10
N ASN A 208 -6.28 -32.12 -14.75
CA ASN A 208 -5.72 -31.46 -13.56
C ASN A 208 -6.17 -32.14 -12.26
N THR A 209 -7.45 -32.52 -12.17
CA THR A 209 -8.01 -33.21 -11.00
C THR A 209 -7.37 -34.60 -10.80
N VAL A 210 -7.01 -35.29 -11.88
CA VAL A 210 -6.41 -36.64 -11.83
C VAL A 210 -4.89 -36.59 -11.57
N LEU A 211 -4.17 -35.66 -12.20
CA LEU A 211 -2.73 -35.56 -12.01
C LEU A 211 -2.38 -35.06 -10.61
N GLY A 212 -3.14 -34.11 -10.08
CA GLY A 212 -2.82 -33.45 -8.83
C GLY A 212 -1.52 -32.62 -8.90
N GLU A 213 -1.37 -31.69 -7.97
CA GLU A 213 -0.37 -30.62 -8.03
C GLU A 213 1.07 -31.13 -7.88
N TYR A 214 1.30 -32.04 -6.94
CA TYR A 214 2.62 -32.63 -6.71
C TYR A 214 3.14 -33.38 -7.94
N THR A 215 2.25 -33.97 -8.74
CA THR A 215 2.67 -34.69 -9.94
C THR A 215 3.00 -33.71 -11.06
N LEU A 216 2.32 -32.55 -11.17
CA LEU A 216 2.63 -31.53 -12.18
C LEU A 216 3.97 -30.83 -11.93
N LEU A 217 4.38 -30.71 -10.67
CA LEU A 217 5.66 -30.12 -10.27
C LEU A 217 6.82 -31.13 -10.26
N ALA A 218 6.52 -32.44 -10.34
CA ALA A 218 7.54 -33.47 -10.38
C ALA A 218 8.11 -33.62 -11.80
N ASP A 219 9.40 -33.32 -11.96
CA ASP A 219 10.12 -33.42 -13.25
C ASP A 219 10.58 -34.86 -13.57
N ASP A 220 9.94 -35.87 -12.98
CA ASP A 220 10.31 -37.28 -13.11
C ASP A 220 9.55 -38.00 -14.24
N GLY A 221 8.76 -37.26 -15.03
CA GLY A 221 7.91 -37.80 -16.11
C GLY A 221 6.69 -38.59 -15.61
N SER A 222 6.45 -38.66 -14.29
CA SER A 222 5.31 -39.37 -13.71
C SER A 222 3.97 -38.76 -14.12
N ALA A 223 3.91 -37.42 -14.28
CA ALA A 223 2.73 -36.70 -14.75
C ALA A 223 2.30 -37.18 -16.13
N MET A 224 3.26 -37.27 -17.06
CA MET A 224 3.00 -37.67 -18.43
C MET A 224 2.54 -39.12 -18.53
N ARG A 225 3.15 -40.01 -17.74
CA ARG A 225 2.73 -41.41 -17.67
C ARG A 225 1.28 -41.53 -17.16
N LYS A 226 0.92 -40.84 -16.07
CA LYS A 226 -0.44 -40.86 -15.53
C LYS A 226 -1.45 -40.25 -16.50
N ALA A 227 -1.11 -39.15 -17.17
CA ALA A 227 -1.96 -38.53 -18.18
C ALA A 227 -2.25 -39.51 -19.33
N ARG A 228 -1.22 -40.21 -19.82
CA ARG A 228 -1.35 -41.22 -20.86
C ARG A 228 -2.19 -42.43 -20.43
N GLU A 229 -2.00 -42.91 -19.21
CA GLU A 229 -2.80 -43.99 -18.63
C GLU A 229 -4.28 -43.59 -18.51
N PHE A 230 -4.53 -42.38 -18.01
CA PHE A 230 -5.88 -41.82 -17.90
C PHE A 230 -6.56 -41.66 -19.27
N PHE A 231 -5.83 -41.16 -20.28
CA PHE A 231 -6.33 -41.03 -21.64
C PHE A 231 -6.76 -42.39 -22.23
N ARG A 232 -5.94 -43.44 -22.08
CA ARG A 232 -6.27 -44.80 -22.52
C ARG A 232 -7.45 -45.40 -21.77
N TRP A 233 -7.59 -45.08 -20.49
CA TRP A 233 -8.72 -45.52 -19.68
C TRP A 233 -10.02 -44.86 -20.14
N LEU A 234 -10.02 -43.54 -20.37
CA LEU A 234 -11.17 -42.83 -20.92
C LEU A 234 -11.57 -43.36 -22.29
N ASP A 235 -10.62 -43.68 -23.16
CA ASP A 235 -10.89 -44.22 -24.50
C ASP A 235 -11.74 -45.49 -24.45
N ARG A 236 -11.60 -46.31 -23.40
CA ARG A 236 -12.39 -47.53 -23.20
C ARG A 236 -13.76 -47.28 -22.58
N HIS A 237 -13.87 -46.29 -21.68
CA HIS A 237 -15.02 -46.13 -20.79
C HIS A 237 -15.90 -44.89 -21.07
N THR A 238 -15.57 -44.08 -22.08
CA THR A 238 -16.26 -42.79 -22.35
C THR A 238 -17.79 -42.93 -22.40
N GLU A 239 -18.33 -43.85 -23.20
CA GLU A 239 -19.80 -43.97 -23.34
C GLU A 239 -20.47 -44.51 -22.07
N GLU A 240 -19.79 -45.39 -21.32
CA GLU A 240 -20.28 -45.91 -20.04
C GLU A 240 -20.35 -44.79 -19.00
N ILE A 241 -19.31 -43.95 -18.91
CA ILE A 241 -19.24 -42.80 -18.00
C ILE A 241 -20.36 -41.81 -18.30
N LEU A 242 -20.55 -41.46 -19.58
CA LEU A 242 -21.59 -40.51 -19.99
C LEU A 242 -22.99 -41.07 -19.76
N ALA A 243 -23.19 -42.39 -19.84
CA ALA A 243 -24.49 -43.02 -19.58
C ALA A 243 -24.84 -43.14 -18.09
N LEU A 244 -23.92 -42.85 -17.16
CA LEU A 244 -24.18 -42.97 -15.72
C LEU A 244 -25.33 -42.06 -15.27
N PRO A 245 -26.33 -42.57 -14.54
CA PRO A 245 -27.42 -41.74 -14.00
C PRO A 245 -26.91 -40.61 -13.10
N ALA A 246 -25.86 -40.85 -12.31
CA ALA A 246 -25.23 -39.83 -11.47
C ALA A 246 -24.58 -38.72 -12.31
N TYR A 247 -23.94 -39.07 -13.42
CA TYR A 247 -23.34 -38.11 -14.35
C TYR A 247 -24.42 -37.24 -15.01
N GLN A 248 -25.46 -37.87 -15.57
CA GLN A 248 -26.58 -37.18 -16.20
C GLN A 248 -27.32 -36.25 -15.21
N ARG A 249 -27.48 -36.68 -13.95
CA ARG A 249 -28.06 -35.84 -12.90
C ARG A 249 -27.21 -34.60 -12.62
N LEU A 250 -25.89 -34.76 -12.51
CA LEU A 250 -24.99 -33.62 -12.26
C LEU A 250 -24.94 -32.66 -13.46
N VAL A 251 -24.92 -33.17 -14.69
CA VAL A 251 -25.05 -32.36 -15.92
C VAL A 251 -26.35 -31.57 -15.91
N ALA A 252 -27.47 -32.16 -15.49
CA ALA A 252 -28.75 -31.46 -15.40
C ALA A 252 -28.79 -30.40 -14.28
N LEU A 253 -28.09 -30.62 -13.16
CA LEU A 253 -27.99 -29.66 -12.05
C LEU A 253 -27.10 -28.46 -12.39
N ASP A 254 -26.03 -28.73 -13.13
CA ASP A 254 -25.03 -27.73 -13.57
C ASP A 254 -25.43 -27.08 -14.89
N GLY A 255 -26.42 -27.62 -15.60
CA GLY A 255 -26.91 -27.07 -16.85
C GLY A 255 -27.90 -25.94 -16.62
N ASN A 256 -27.50 -24.70 -16.93
CA ASN A 256 -28.40 -23.58 -17.22
C ASN A 256 -27.82 -22.69 -18.33
N ASP A 257 -28.73 -22.05 -19.06
CA ASP A 257 -28.65 -21.50 -20.43
C ASP A 257 -27.31 -20.84 -20.86
N PRO A 258 -26.64 -21.33 -21.93
CA PRO A 258 -25.48 -20.66 -22.52
C PRO A 258 -25.78 -19.28 -23.14
N GLU A 259 -27.05 -18.85 -23.15
CA GLU A 259 -27.51 -17.65 -23.85
C GLU A 259 -27.29 -16.32 -23.09
N GLN A 260 -26.85 -16.33 -21.82
CA GLN A 260 -26.62 -15.07 -21.07
C GLN A 260 -25.30 -15.03 -20.29
N PRO A 261 -24.16 -14.79 -20.97
CA PRO A 261 -22.83 -14.72 -20.34
C PRO A 261 -22.67 -13.59 -19.30
N CYS A 262 -23.66 -12.70 -19.15
CA CYS A 262 -23.60 -11.55 -18.24
C CYS A 262 -24.41 -11.71 -16.94
N ARG A 263 -25.08 -12.85 -16.70
CA ARG A 263 -25.81 -13.07 -15.44
C ARG A 263 -25.02 -14.01 -14.53
N PRO A 264 -24.99 -13.74 -13.21
CA PRO A 264 -24.43 -14.67 -12.24
C PRO A 264 -25.22 -15.99 -12.29
N ASP A 265 -24.51 -17.10 -12.07
CA ASP A 265 -25.11 -18.44 -12.07
C ASP A 265 -26.34 -18.49 -11.16
N ALA A 266 -27.46 -19.03 -11.67
CA ALA A 266 -28.77 -18.92 -11.03
C ALA A 266 -28.79 -19.37 -9.56
N GLN A 267 -27.92 -20.32 -9.17
CA GLN A 267 -27.88 -20.86 -7.81
C GLN A 267 -27.08 -20.01 -6.81
N ILE A 268 -26.17 -19.16 -7.27
CA ILE A 268 -25.45 -18.19 -6.42
C ILE A 268 -25.96 -16.76 -6.59
N GLY A 269 -26.75 -16.48 -7.64
CA GLY A 269 -27.30 -15.16 -7.96
C GLY A 269 -27.85 -14.40 -6.75
N PRO A 270 -28.74 -14.99 -5.91
CA PRO A 270 -29.26 -14.32 -4.73
C PRO A 270 -28.18 -13.87 -3.72
N ALA A 271 -27.09 -14.63 -3.59
CA ALA A 271 -25.97 -14.25 -2.73
C ALA A 271 -25.15 -13.12 -3.35
N ILE A 272 -24.90 -13.19 -4.66
CA ILE A 272 -24.21 -12.14 -5.43
C ILE A 272 -24.96 -10.81 -5.34
N ASP A 273 -26.29 -10.84 -5.51
CA ASP A 273 -27.13 -9.64 -5.43
C ASP A 273 -27.06 -8.98 -4.04
N LEU A 274 -27.00 -9.77 -2.97
CA LEU A 274 -26.82 -9.25 -1.61
C LEU A 274 -25.42 -8.70 -1.37
N LEU A 275 -24.38 -9.36 -1.87
CA LEU A 275 -23.00 -8.89 -1.77
C LEU A 275 -22.79 -7.58 -2.54
N LEU A 276 -23.41 -7.42 -3.72
CA LEU A 276 -23.36 -6.17 -4.50
C LEU A 276 -24.09 -5.00 -3.83
N GLN A 277 -25.02 -5.27 -2.91
CA GLN A 277 -25.68 -4.23 -2.11
C GLN A 277 -24.81 -3.72 -0.95
N LEU A 278 -23.68 -4.36 -0.65
CA LEU A 278 -22.80 -3.96 0.44
C LEU A 278 -21.99 -2.70 0.05
N PRO A 279 -21.83 -1.71 0.95
CA PRO A 279 -21.07 -0.50 0.67
C PRO A 279 -19.64 -0.79 0.18
N GLY A 280 -19.22 -0.12 -0.89
CA GLY A 280 -17.87 -0.24 -1.47
C GLY A 280 -17.54 -1.60 -2.11
N THR A 281 -18.54 -2.45 -2.35
CA THR A 281 -18.34 -3.80 -2.89
C THR A 281 -18.62 -3.83 -4.40
N SER A 282 -17.67 -4.39 -5.15
CA SER A 282 -17.87 -4.75 -6.57
C SER A 282 -17.29 -6.13 -6.85
N ILE A 283 -18.02 -6.93 -7.61
CA ILE A 283 -17.65 -8.31 -7.95
C ILE A 283 -17.05 -8.32 -9.36
N ASN A 284 -15.90 -8.97 -9.52
CA ASN A 284 -15.23 -9.16 -10.80
C ASN A 284 -15.81 -10.36 -11.56
N HIS A 285 -15.89 -11.50 -10.86
CA HIS A 285 -16.35 -12.76 -11.44
C HIS A 285 -16.96 -13.64 -10.34
N SER A 286 -17.89 -14.53 -10.71
CA SER A 286 -18.45 -15.52 -9.80
C SER A 286 -18.82 -16.79 -10.56
N CYS A 287 -18.63 -17.95 -9.93
CA CYS A 287 -18.98 -19.25 -10.48
C CYS A 287 -19.57 -20.14 -9.38
N GLN A 288 -20.67 -20.86 -9.68
CA GLN A 288 -21.32 -21.78 -8.74
C GLN A 288 -20.57 -23.10 -8.53
N GLY A 289 -19.54 -23.37 -9.34
CA GLY A 289 -18.79 -24.64 -9.36
C GLY A 289 -19.63 -25.82 -9.85
N VAL A 290 -19.01 -26.98 -10.09
CA VAL A 290 -19.77 -28.21 -10.38
C VAL A 290 -20.50 -28.71 -9.14
N SER A 291 -21.71 -29.25 -9.29
CA SER A 291 -22.50 -29.71 -8.14
C SER A 291 -21.90 -30.96 -7.47
N GLY A 292 -20.95 -31.63 -8.10
CA GLY A 292 -20.25 -32.77 -7.51
C GLY A 292 -19.32 -33.49 -8.50
N LYS A 293 -18.83 -34.65 -8.07
CA LYS A 293 -18.03 -35.56 -8.90
C LYS A 293 -18.67 -36.94 -8.93
N VAL A 294 -18.43 -37.69 -10.01
CA VAL A 294 -18.91 -39.06 -10.19
C VAL A 294 -17.75 -40.02 -10.05
N ALA A 295 -17.83 -40.94 -9.10
CA ALA A 295 -16.92 -42.07 -9.04
C ALA A 295 -17.31 -43.11 -10.10
N PHE A 296 -16.34 -43.62 -10.85
CA PHE A 296 -16.55 -44.70 -11.80
C PHE A 296 -15.52 -45.81 -11.57
N GLN A 297 -16.04 -47.03 -11.31
CA GLN A 297 -15.34 -48.23 -10.81
C GLN A 297 -14.81 -48.04 -9.36
N GLU A 298 -15.41 -48.73 -8.38
CA GLU A 298 -15.18 -48.48 -6.93
C GLU A 298 -13.95 -49.21 -6.31
N GLN A 299 -13.16 -49.95 -7.08
CA GLN A 299 -11.94 -50.63 -6.60
C GLN A 299 -10.66 -49.88 -7.00
N GLU A 300 -9.48 -50.36 -6.58
CA GLU A 300 -8.13 -49.74 -6.65
C GLU A 300 -7.68 -49.10 -7.99
N GLN A 301 -8.51 -49.12 -9.04
CA GLN A 301 -8.26 -48.61 -10.38
C GLN A 301 -9.34 -47.63 -10.91
N GLY A 302 -10.18 -47.07 -10.04
CA GLY A 302 -11.23 -46.10 -10.41
C GLY A 302 -10.79 -44.63 -10.44
N TYR A 303 -11.58 -43.79 -11.12
CA TYR A 303 -11.42 -42.33 -11.12
C TYR A 303 -12.68 -41.61 -10.63
N THR A 304 -12.46 -40.46 -10.00
CA THR A 304 -13.51 -39.52 -9.61
C THR A 304 -13.52 -38.36 -10.59
N LEU A 305 -14.61 -38.24 -11.35
CA LEU A 305 -14.70 -37.39 -12.54
C LEU A 305 -15.65 -36.22 -12.35
N LEU A 306 -15.25 -35.07 -12.85
CA LEU A 306 -16.07 -33.90 -13.12
C LEU A 306 -16.93 -34.12 -14.35
N THR A 307 -18.14 -33.59 -14.32
CA THR A 307 -19.02 -33.46 -15.49
C THR A 307 -18.47 -32.44 -16.49
N ILE A 308 -18.78 -32.65 -17.78
CA ILE A 308 -18.47 -31.69 -18.85
C ILE A 308 -19.51 -30.57 -18.77
N THR A 309 -19.17 -29.51 -18.04
CA THR A 309 -19.99 -28.32 -17.83
C THR A 309 -19.10 -27.08 -17.88
N HIS A 310 -19.70 -25.90 -18.06
CA HIS A 310 -18.97 -24.64 -18.13
C HIS A 310 -18.44 -24.14 -16.78
N HIS A 311 -18.88 -24.74 -15.66
CA HIS A 311 -18.48 -24.30 -14.33
C HIS A 311 -17.07 -24.79 -13.95
N ALA A 312 -16.40 -24.10 -13.04
CA ALA A 312 -15.13 -24.56 -12.48
C ALA A 312 -15.31 -25.76 -11.54
N GLU A 313 -14.21 -26.42 -11.14
CA GLU A 313 -14.24 -27.47 -10.11
C GLU A 313 -14.78 -26.93 -8.77
N TYR A 314 -14.34 -25.75 -8.37
CA TYR A 314 -14.73 -25.09 -7.11
C TYR A 314 -15.56 -23.85 -7.38
N ALA A 315 -16.65 -23.71 -6.65
CA ALA A 315 -17.44 -22.50 -6.60
C ALA A 315 -16.59 -21.34 -6.05
N ASN A 316 -16.75 -20.15 -6.60
CA ASN A 316 -16.00 -18.98 -6.18
C ASN A 316 -16.75 -17.67 -6.44
N VAL A 317 -16.37 -16.65 -5.67
CA VAL A 317 -16.73 -15.25 -5.89
C VAL A 317 -15.46 -14.43 -5.77
N THR A 318 -15.10 -13.77 -6.87
CA THR A 318 -13.94 -12.87 -6.97
C THR A 318 -14.41 -11.44 -6.92
N PHE A 319 -13.90 -10.66 -5.98
CA PHE A 319 -14.23 -9.26 -5.81
C PHE A 319 -13.19 -8.38 -6.53
N LYS A 320 -13.69 -7.34 -7.20
CA LYS A 320 -12.86 -6.28 -7.80
C LYS A 320 -12.52 -5.22 -6.77
N THR A 321 -13.51 -4.85 -5.94
CA THR A 321 -13.32 -3.95 -4.79
C THR A 321 -14.17 -4.43 -3.63
N LEU A 322 -13.71 -4.16 -2.41
CA LEU A 322 -14.50 -4.37 -1.21
C LEU A 322 -14.23 -3.23 -0.23
N SER A 323 -15.21 -2.75 0.53
CA SER A 323 -14.90 -1.82 1.62
C SER A 323 -14.17 -2.55 2.75
N LEU A 324 -13.30 -1.83 3.48
CA LEU A 324 -12.58 -2.39 4.63
C LEU A 324 -13.54 -2.88 5.73
N PHE A 325 -14.67 -2.20 5.90
CA PHE A 325 -15.71 -2.61 6.83
C PHE A 325 -16.32 -3.97 6.43
N THR A 326 -16.71 -4.13 5.16
CA THR A 326 -17.23 -5.40 4.66
C THR A 326 -16.17 -6.51 4.72
N HIS A 327 -14.90 -6.18 4.46
CA HIS A 327 -13.76 -7.10 4.57
C HIS A 327 -13.70 -7.76 5.94
N ASP A 328 -13.68 -6.93 6.99
CA ASP A 328 -13.48 -7.40 8.35
C ASP A 328 -14.67 -8.19 8.87
N ILE A 329 -15.89 -7.79 8.50
CA ILE A 329 -17.10 -8.56 8.84
C ILE A 329 -17.06 -9.94 8.19
N ILE A 330 -16.66 -10.04 6.92
CA ILE A 330 -16.52 -11.33 6.25
C ILE A 330 -15.52 -12.19 7.04
N LEU A 331 -14.31 -11.69 7.29
CA LEU A 331 -13.26 -12.45 7.99
C LEU A 331 -13.69 -12.91 9.39
N ALA A 332 -14.34 -12.05 10.17
CA ALA A 332 -14.80 -12.39 11.52
C ALA A 332 -15.83 -13.53 11.54
N ARG A 333 -16.56 -13.71 10.43
CA ARG A 333 -17.66 -14.67 10.29
C ARG A 333 -17.30 -15.93 9.52
N LEU A 334 -16.20 -15.97 8.76
CA LEU A 334 -15.82 -17.14 7.97
C LEU A 334 -15.74 -18.44 8.78
N LYS A 335 -15.36 -18.38 10.06
CA LYS A 335 -15.35 -19.54 10.97
C LYS A 335 -16.71 -20.21 11.16
N GLU A 336 -17.81 -19.49 10.90
CA GLU A 336 -19.19 -20.00 10.98
C GLU A 336 -19.61 -20.74 9.69
N TYR A 337 -18.86 -20.59 8.59
CA TYR A 337 -19.17 -21.11 7.26
C TYR A 337 -18.03 -21.99 6.72
N PRO A 338 -17.89 -23.23 7.22
CA PRO A 338 -16.73 -24.10 6.93
C PRO A 338 -16.61 -24.53 5.47
N SER A 339 -17.65 -24.36 4.64
CA SER A 339 -17.55 -24.62 3.20
C SER A 339 -16.92 -23.45 2.43
N ILE A 340 -16.74 -22.29 3.07
CA ILE A 340 -16.16 -21.07 2.48
C ILE A 340 -14.73 -20.90 3.00
N THR A 341 -13.78 -20.78 2.07
CA THR A 341 -12.39 -20.48 2.37
C THR A 341 -11.88 -19.31 1.55
N ILE A 342 -10.84 -18.67 2.07
CA ILE A 342 -10.03 -17.64 1.41
C ILE A 342 -8.63 -18.16 1.09
N GLU A 343 -8.34 -19.41 1.47
CA GLU A 343 -7.07 -20.05 1.19
C GLU A 343 -6.84 -20.22 -0.31
N ARG A 344 -5.58 -20.09 -0.70
CA ARG A 344 -5.18 -20.36 -2.08
C ARG A 344 -5.26 -21.86 -2.33
N ILE A 345 -6.14 -22.27 -3.26
CA ILE A 345 -6.02 -23.60 -3.88
C ILE A 345 -4.89 -23.51 -4.92
N PRO A 346 -3.92 -24.44 -4.89
CA PRO A 346 -2.79 -24.37 -5.81
C PRO A 346 -3.20 -24.51 -7.29
N CYS A 347 -2.31 -24.05 -8.18
CA CYS A 347 -2.52 -23.90 -9.64
C CYS A 347 -3.60 -22.89 -10.09
N ASN A 348 -4.33 -22.24 -9.19
CA ASN A 348 -5.21 -21.12 -9.51
C ASN A 348 -4.55 -19.79 -9.08
N PHE A 349 -3.76 -19.19 -9.98
CA PHE A 349 -2.94 -17.99 -9.74
C PHE A 349 -3.73 -16.68 -9.54
N ALA A 350 -5.02 -16.75 -9.22
CA ALA A 350 -5.82 -15.57 -8.95
C ALA A 350 -5.19 -14.77 -7.80
N GLN A 351 -4.66 -13.60 -8.11
CA GLN A 351 -4.14 -12.63 -7.14
C GLN A 351 -5.25 -11.83 -6.45
N ASP A 352 -6.50 -12.19 -6.71
CA ASP A 352 -7.69 -11.41 -6.40
C ASP A 352 -8.34 -11.83 -5.08
N PHE A 353 -9.19 -10.94 -4.57
CA PHE A 353 -10.02 -11.16 -3.39
C PHE A 353 -11.08 -12.22 -3.66
N VAL A 354 -10.86 -13.46 -3.23
CA VAL A 354 -11.73 -14.62 -3.54
C VAL A 354 -12.33 -15.25 -2.28
N LEU A 355 -13.64 -15.48 -2.30
CA LEU A 355 -14.32 -16.48 -1.48
C LEU A 355 -14.51 -17.75 -2.32
N ARG A 356 -14.16 -18.92 -1.79
CA ARG A 356 -14.16 -20.18 -2.55
C ARG A 356 -14.70 -21.35 -1.75
N SER A 357 -15.23 -22.36 -2.44
CA SER A 357 -15.61 -23.64 -1.83
C SER A 357 -14.40 -24.47 -1.40
N THR A 358 -14.53 -25.17 -0.27
CA THR A 358 -13.59 -26.21 0.18
C THR A 358 -13.76 -27.57 -0.52
N GLY A 359 -14.67 -27.66 -1.50
CA GLY A 359 -14.96 -28.87 -2.30
C GLY A 359 -16.43 -29.30 -2.27
N ASP A 360 -17.20 -28.82 -1.31
CA ASP A 360 -18.66 -28.95 -1.28
C ASP A 360 -19.31 -27.69 -1.86
N ASN A 361 -19.53 -27.70 -3.17
CA ASN A 361 -20.08 -26.55 -3.89
C ASN A 361 -21.56 -26.32 -3.57
N LEU A 362 -22.32 -27.36 -3.23
CA LEU A 362 -23.73 -27.23 -2.87
C LEU A 362 -23.86 -26.51 -1.54
N ARG A 363 -23.12 -26.97 -0.53
CA ARG A 363 -23.07 -26.31 0.77
C ARG A 363 -22.50 -24.90 0.71
N PHE A 364 -21.49 -24.68 -0.14
CA PHE A 364 -20.96 -23.33 -0.39
C PHE A 364 -22.03 -22.36 -0.89
N ARG A 365 -22.90 -22.78 -1.81
CA ARG A 365 -24.00 -21.92 -2.33
C ARG A 365 -24.94 -21.48 -1.19
N GLU A 366 -25.28 -22.40 -0.30
CA GLU A 366 -26.15 -22.16 0.84
C GLU A 366 -25.48 -21.25 1.88
N GLU A 367 -24.24 -21.58 2.28
CA GLU A 367 -23.48 -20.83 3.27
C GLU A 367 -23.10 -19.43 2.78
N LEU A 368 -22.80 -19.25 1.49
CA LEU A 368 -22.51 -17.94 0.90
C LEU A 368 -23.73 -17.02 0.98
N LEU A 369 -24.93 -17.54 0.72
CA LEU A 369 -26.17 -16.79 0.87
C LEU A 369 -26.43 -16.41 2.33
N ALA A 370 -26.21 -17.35 3.26
CA ALA A 370 -26.34 -17.10 4.69
C ALA A 370 -25.34 -16.04 5.19
N LEU A 371 -24.08 -16.13 4.76
CA LEU A 371 -23.04 -15.14 5.03
C LEU A 371 -23.45 -13.76 4.51
N ALA A 372 -23.88 -13.65 3.26
CA ALA A 372 -24.30 -12.37 2.66
C ALA A 372 -25.47 -11.72 3.42
N ARG A 373 -26.47 -12.51 3.84
CA ARG A 373 -27.58 -12.03 4.67
C ARG A 373 -27.13 -11.52 6.04
N ASN A 374 -26.24 -12.27 6.70
CA ASN A 374 -25.76 -11.92 8.04
C ASN A 374 -24.86 -10.67 8.02
N ILE A 375 -24.06 -10.49 6.97
CA ILE A 375 -23.31 -9.25 6.76
C ILE A 375 -24.29 -8.09 6.59
N GLN A 376 -25.27 -8.21 5.68
CA GLN A 376 -26.24 -7.15 5.42
C GLN A 376 -27.02 -6.76 6.69
N ALA A 377 -27.42 -7.71 7.53
CA ALA A 377 -28.04 -7.44 8.81
C ALA A 377 -27.10 -6.65 9.75
N SER A 378 -25.84 -7.06 9.84
CA SER A 378 -24.82 -6.39 10.68
C SER A 378 -24.55 -4.94 10.24
N ILE A 379 -24.57 -4.68 8.92
CA ILE A 379 -24.41 -3.31 8.39
C ILE A 379 -25.62 -2.45 8.76
N ARG A 380 -26.84 -2.95 8.59
CA ARG A 380 -28.07 -2.21 8.95
C ARG A 380 -28.16 -1.85 10.43
N GLU A 381 -27.68 -2.73 11.32
CA GLU A 381 -27.58 -2.43 12.76
C GLU A 381 -26.55 -1.34 13.07
N SER A 382 -25.49 -1.24 12.24
CA SER A 382 -24.38 -0.28 12.41
C SER A 382 -24.67 1.09 11.78
N GLU A 383 -25.46 1.15 10.70
CA GLU A 383 -25.84 2.39 10.01
C GLU A 383 -26.63 3.37 10.90
N GLY A 384 -27.22 2.90 12.01
CA GLY A 384 -27.81 3.77 13.03
C GLY A 384 -26.82 4.59 13.86
N ARG A 385 -25.50 4.34 13.74
CA ARG A 385 -24.45 4.95 14.59
C ARG A 385 -23.40 5.76 13.83
N ILE A 386 -23.39 5.74 12.50
CA ILE A 386 -22.31 6.35 11.69
C ILE A 386 -22.87 7.59 10.97
N GLY A 387 -22.25 8.75 11.20
CA GLY A 387 -22.59 10.03 10.55
C GLY A 387 -22.36 10.03 9.02
N PRO A 388 -22.67 11.14 8.32
CA PRO A 388 -22.73 11.18 6.85
C PRO A 388 -21.39 10.79 6.20
N ALA A 389 -21.50 9.92 5.19
CA ALA A 389 -20.42 9.16 4.59
C ALA A 389 -19.38 10.04 3.86
N GLY A 390 -18.14 10.01 4.35
CA GLY A 390 -16.96 10.28 3.54
C GLY A 390 -16.78 9.23 2.43
N PRO A 391 -15.81 9.40 1.51
CA PRO A 391 -15.58 8.45 0.42
C PRO A 391 -15.28 7.04 0.98
N VAL A 392 -16.08 6.06 0.55
CA VAL A 392 -15.92 4.65 0.96
C VAL A 392 -14.61 4.11 0.40
N LYS A 393 -13.60 4.00 1.25
CA LYS A 393 -12.29 3.43 0.87
C LYS A 393 -12.42 1.94 0.61
N THR A 394 -11.84 1.48 -0.49
CA THR A 394 -11.92 0.10 -0.97
C THR A 394 -10.56 -0.59 -0.99
N VAL A 395 -10.53 -1.88 -0.66
CA VAL A 395 -9.38 -2.77 -0.80
C VAL A 395 -9.46 -3.58 -2.10
N SER A 396 -8.28 -3.93 -2.64
CA SER A 396 -8.13 -4.71 -3.89
C SER A 396 -7.56 -6.12 -3.67
N ARG A 397 -7.11 -6.47 -2.45
CA ARG A 397 -6.57 -7.79 -2.08
C ARG A 397 -6.94 -8.16 -0.64
N TRP A 398 -6.94 -9.46 -0.31
CA TRP A 398 -7.15 -9.91 1.07
C TRP A 398 -6.00 -9.36 1.92
N ILE A 399 -6.33 -8.46 2.83
CA ILE A 399 -5.34 -7.90 3.75
C ILE A 399 -5.20 -8.90 4.89
N HIS A 400 -4.39 -9.93 4.65
CA HIS A 400 -3.90 -10.82 5.71
C HIS A 400 -2.76 -10.19 6.51
N THR A 401 -2.31 -9.01 6.10
CA THR A 401 -1.12 -8.35 6.64
C THR A 401 -1.46 -7.52 7.88
N ALA A 402 -0.50 -7.47 8.80
CA ALA A 402 -0.46 -6.55 9.94
C ALA A 402 -0.61 -5.07 9.52
N HIS A 403 -0.50 -4.74 8.24
CA HIS A 403 -0.45 -3.37 7.71
C HIS A 403 -1.47 -3.19 6.57
N PRO A 404 -2.67 -2.64 6.82
CA PRO A 404 -3.55 -2.10 5.79
C PRO A 404 -3.11 -0.67 5.41
N GLU A 405 -3.25 -0.31 4.14
CA GLU A 405 -2.79 0.99 3.62
C GLU A 405 -3.54 2.22 4.18
N SER A 406 -4.65 2.06 4.92
CA SER A 406 -5.15 3.12 5.82
C SER A 406 -6.24 2.63 6.79
N CYS A 407 -6.19 3.17 8.01
CA CYS A 407 -7.13 2.91 9.10
C CYS A 407 -8.46 3.69 8.92
N PRO A 408 -9.63 3.09 9.19
CA PRO A 408 -10.92 3.78 9.15
C PRO A 408 -11.01 4.87 10.24
N GLU A 409 -11.57 6.03 9.90
CA GLU A 409 -11.90 7.06 10.89
C GLU A 409 -13.02 6.56 11.79
N THR A 410 -12.79 6.53 13.10
CA THR A 410 -13.77 6.05 14.07
C THR A 410 -13.68 6.83 15.37
N ALA A 411 -14.85 7.24 15.90
CA ALA A 411 -14.98 7.84 17.22
C ALA A 411 -14.95 6.81 18.36
N GLU A 412 -14.71 5.54 18.04
CA GLU A 412 -14.63 4.45 19.00
C GLU A 412 -13.39 4.56 19.92
N PRO A 413 -13.44 3.98 21.14
CA PRO A 413 -12.32 3.99 22.08
C PRO A 413 -11.00 3.53 21.45
N GLY A 414 -9.93 4.31 21.67
CA GLY A 414 -8.59 4.06 21.12
C GLY A 414 -8.48 4.23 19.61
N GLY A 415 -9.48 4.80 18.93
CA GLY A 415 -9.45 5.02 17.47
C GLY A 415 -9.43 3.74 16.66
N MET A 416 -9.98 2.65 17.23
CA MET A 416 -10.09 1.34 16.58
C MET A 416 -11.55 0.91 16.56
N LEU A 417 -11.98 0.24 15.50
CA LEU A 417 -13.31 -0.37 15.46
C LEU A 417 -13.44 -1.47 16.52
N ALA A 418 -14.63 -1.60 17.12
CA ALA A 418 -14.88 -2.62 18.15
C ALA A 418 -14.54 -4.05 17.68
N ILE A 419 -14.85 -4.39 16.42
CA ILE A 419 -14.53 -5.69 15.83
C ILE A 419 -13.02 -5.90 15.67
N ARG A 420 -12.27 -4.84 15.35
CA ARG A 420 -10.81 -4.89 15.23
C ARG A 420 -10.16 -5.07 16.59
N ARG A 421 -10.61 -4.34 17.62
CA ARG A 421 -10.16 -4.54 19.01
C ARG A 421 -10.40 -5.98 19.44
N GLN A 422 -11.59 -6.51 19.21
CA GLN A 422 -11.92 -7.91 19.50
C GLN A 422 -10.97 -8.89 18.81
N TRP A 423 -10.69 -8.68 17.51
CA TRP A 423 -9.77 -9.51 16.72
C TRP A 423 -8.33 -9.45 17.24
N LEU A 424 -7.81 -8.26 17.54
CA LEU A 424 -6.46 -8.05 18.07
C LEU A 424 -6.24 -8.79 19.41
N CYS A 425 -7.31 -8.98 20.18
CA CYS A 425 -7.27 -9.66 21.48
C CYS A 425 -7.52 -11.18 21.38
N GLN A 426 -7.78 -11.75 20.19
CA GLN A 426 -7.95 -13.20 20.00
C GLN A 426 -6.63 -13.94 20.22
N GLY A 427 -6.68 -15.17 20.72
CA GLY A 427 -5.49 -15.95 21.11
C GLY A 427 -4.40 -16.09 20.02
N GLN A 428 -4.77 -16.07 18.74
CA GLN A 428 -3.82 -16.14 17.62
C GLN A 428 -3.00 -14.86 17.43
N GLN A 429 -3.51 -13.70 17.87
CA GLN A 429 -2.92 -12.37 17.70
C GLN A 429 -2.46 -11.76 19.03
N LEU A 430 -3.04 -12.23 20.15
CA LEU A 430 -2.90 -11.64 21.47
C LEU A 430 -1.46 -11.33 21.86
N GLU A 431 -0.53 -12.29 21.71
CA GLU A 431 0.86 -12.08 22.10
C GLU A 431 1.54 -10.98 21.30
N HIS A 432 1.30 -10.96 19.99
CA HIS A 432 1.83 -9.92 19.12
C HIS A 432 1.22 -8.55 19.49
N THR A 433 -0.08 -8.49 19.74
CA THR A 433 -0.76 -7.27 20.20
C THR A 433 -0.19 -6.77 21.53
N LEU A 434 0.02 -7.64 22.52
CA LEU A 434 0.58 -7.25 23.82
C LEU A 434 2.04 -6.82 23.70
N GLN A 435 2.84 -7.45 22.83
CA GLN A 435 4.19 -7.00 22.54
C GLN A 435 4.20 -5.57 21.95
N LEU A 436 3.37 -5.33 20.93
CA LEU A 436 3.22 -3.99 20.33
C LEU A 436 2.76 -2.97 21.37
N LEU A 437 1.82 -3.35 22.22
CA LEU A 437 1.31 -2.50 23.28
C LEU A 437 2.37 -2.15 24.33
N TYR A 438 3.29 -3.08 24.63
CA TYR A 438 4.40 -2.83 25.54
C TYR A 438 5.38 -1.81 24.96
N HIS A 439 5.73 -1.92 23.68
CA HIS A 439 6.54 -0.90 23.02
C HIS A 439 5.81 0.46 22.94
N LEU A 440 4.51 0.46 22.63
CA LEU A 440 3.68 1.67 22.59
C LEU A 440 3.64 2.39 23.95
N ASN A 441 3.61 1.62 25.04
CA ASN A 441 3.60 2.17 26.40
C ASN A 441 4.87 2.97 26.74
N HIS A 442 6.04 2.57 26.23
CA HIS A 442 7.26 3.38 26.36
C HIS A 442 7.12 4.73 25.65
N TRP A 443 6.57 4.74 24.43
CA TRP A 443 6.28 5.99 23.72
C TRP A 443 5.26 6.87 24.43
N ALA A 444 4.21 6.28 25.01
CA ALA A 444 3.23 7.01 25.82
C ALA A 444 3.86 7.68 27.06
N LYS A 445 5.02 7.20 27.52
CA LYS A 445 5.76 7.75 28.66
C LYS A 445 6.84 8.77 28.27
N ALA A 446 7.25 8.84 27.00
CA ALA A 446 8.32 9.71 26.51
C ALA A 446 7.95 11.21 26.52
N SER A 447 7.85 11.81 27.72
CA SER A 447 7.45 13.21 27.94
C SER A 447 8.40 14.23 27.34
N ASP A 448 9.66 13.85 27.19
CA ASP A 448 10.75 14.62 26.59
C ASP A 448 10.67 14.64 25.05
N GLN A 449 10.10 13.61 24.44
CA GLN A 449 10.04 13.46 22.98
C GLN A 449 8.68 13.89 22.39
N LEU A 450 7.56 13.51 23.01
CA LEU A 450 6.21 13.70 22.46
C LEU A 450 5.39 14.73 23.23
N PHE A 451 4.46 15.38 22.54
CA PHE A 451 3.48 16.29 23.15
C PHE A 451 2.52 15.54 24.07
N TYR A 452 2.02 16.24 25.09
CA TYR A 452 1.12 15.65 26.07
C TYR A 452 -0.16 15.05 25.43
N ILE A 453 -0.80 15.80 24.53
CA ILE A 453 -2.06 15.39 23.88
C ILE A 453 -1.90 14.10 23.07
N ASP A 454 -0.77 13.94 22.36
CA ASP A 454 -0.47 12.74 21.60
C ASP A 454 -0.20 11.55 22.52
N ARG A 455 0.51 11.76 23.64
CA ARG A 455 0.71 10.71 24.65
C ARG A 455 -0.60 10.25 25.27
N GLN A 456 -1.58 11.15 25.49
CA GLN A 456 -2.92 10.75 25.93
C GLN A 456 -3.63 9.90 24.88
N GLY A 457 -3.49 10.26 23.59
CA GLY A 457 -3.92 9.42 22.48
C GLY A 457 -3.37 8.00 22.58
N LEU A 458 -2.07 7.84 22.82
CA LEU A 458 -1.44 6.53 22.99
C LEU A 458 -1.95 5.78 24.24
N TYR A 459 -2.14 6.48 25.37
CA TYR A 459 -2.76 5.88 26.55
C TYR A 459 -4.19 5.41 26.30
N SER A 460 -4.95 6.12 25.47
CA SER A 460 -6.31 5.71 25.10
C SER A 460 -6.30 4.37 24.36
N ILE A 461 -5.37 4.17 23.42
CA ILE A 461 -5.16 2.89 22.70
C ILE A 461 -4.82 1.78 23.69
N LYS A 462 -3.88 2.04 24.60
CA LYS A 462 -3.49 1.10 25.66
C LYS A 462 -4.67 0.70 26.52
N SER A 463 -5.45 1.67 27.01
CA SER A 463 -6.61 1.41 27.86
C SER A 463 -7.67 0.57 27.14
N ALA A 464 -7.97 0.89 25.88
CA ALA A 464 -8.99 0.19 25.10
C ALA A 464 -8.62 -1.29 24.83
N LEU A 465 -7.34 -1.57 24.54
CA LEU A 465 -6.88 -2.95 24.33
C LEU A 465 -6.80 -3.74 25.63
N LEU A 466 -6.34 -3.14 26.73
CA LEU A 466 -6.31 -3.83 28.04
C LEU A 466 -7.72 -4.12 28.56
N GLN A 467 -8.66 -3.18 28.39
CA GLN A 467 -10.07 -3.40 28.71
C GLN A 467 -10.64 -4.59 27.93
N GLU A 468 -10.39 -4.66 26.62
CA GLU A 468 -10.88 -5.76 25.78
C GLU A 468 -10.21 -7.09 26.14
N CYS A 469 -8.89 -7.11 26.38
CA CYS A 469 -8.17 -8.28 26.87
C CYS A 469 -8.71 -8.78 28.22
N TYR A 470 -8.99 -7.88 29.17
CA TYR A 470 -9.56 -8.24 30.47
C TYR A 470 -10.98 -8.80 30.32
N ARG A 471 -11.81 -8.17 29.48
CA ARG A 471 -13.17 -8.63 29.16
C ARG A 471 -13.19 -10.04 28.56
N GLN A 472 -12.17 -10.40 27.78
CA GLN A 472 -12.01 -11.74 27.21
C GLN A 472 -11.38 -12.75 28.20
N GLY A 473 -10.94 -12.30 29.37
CA GLY A 473 -10.23 -13.14 30.35
C GLY A 473 -8.79 -13.48 29.96
N SER A 474 -8.24 -12.78 28.96
CA SER A 474 -6.89 -13.01 28.45
C SER A 474 -5.80 -12.46 29.36
N ILE A 475 -6.12 -11.43 30.17
CA ILE A 475 -5.22 -10.86 31.17
C ILE A 475 -5.90 -10.82 32.54
N GLN A 476 -5.10 -10.79 33.60
CA GLN A 476 -5.58 -10.76 34.98
C GLN A 476 -5.14 -9.48 35.70
N ILE A 477 -5.90 -9.06 36.70
CA ILE A 477 -5.49 -7.95 37.55
C ILE A 477 -4.53 -8.48 38.61
N SER A 478 -3.35 -7.87 38.73
CA SER A 478 -2.31 -8.30 39.65
C SER A 478 -2.25 -7.47 40.94
N GLY A 479 -2.74 -6.23 40.94
CA GLY A 479 -2.82 -5.44 42.17
C GLY A 479 -3.10 -3.94 42.00
N TYR A 480 -3.36 -3.28 43.12
CA TYR A 480 -3.45 -1.82 43.23
C TYR A 480 -2.12 -1.24 43.72
N ILE A 481 -1.63 -0.20 43.05
CA ILE A 481 -0.41 0.52 43.41
C ILE A 481 -0.82 1.87 44.00
N GLU A 482 -0.52 2.08 45.28
CA GLU A 482 -0.98 3.24 46.03
C GLU A 482 -0.13 4.49 45.72
N GLY A 483 -0.77 5.51 45.17
CA GLY A 483 -0.17 6.81 44.84
C GLY A 483 -0.51 7.94 45.81
N VAL A 484 -1.34 7.68 46.82
CA VAL A 484 -1.89 8.70 47.74
C VAL A 484 -0.80 9.50 48.46
N HIS A 485 0.32 8.86 48.81
CA HIS A 485 1.44 9.54 49.48
C HIS A 485 2.07 10.69 48.68
N LEU A 486 1.91 10.73 47.36
CA LEU A 486 2.42 11.80 46.49
C LEU A 486 1.47 13.00 46.39
N PHE A 487 0.20 12.84 46.79
CA PHE A 487 -0.84 13.85 46.65
C PHE A 487 -0.47 15.15 47.37
N VAL A 488 -0.32 15.10 48.69
CA VAL A 488 0.00 16.27 49.52
C VAL A 488 1.41 16.81 49.23
N GLN A 489 2.38 15.92 48.94
CA GLN A 489 3.77 16.32 48.64
C GLN A 489 3.90 17.17 47.38
N SER A 490 2.92 17.11 46.49
CA SER A 490 2.93 17.83 45.21
C SER A 490 2.35 19.25 45.28
N MET A 491 1.86 19.69 46.44
CA MET A 491 1.15 20.95 46.61
C MET A 491 1.93 22.00 47.44
N THR A 492 1.80 23.26 47.06
CA THR A 492 2.47 24.42 47.69
C THR A 492 1.51 25.22 48.58
N CYS A 493 0.90 24.55 49.56
CA CYS A 493 -0.21 25.10 50.36
C CYS A 493 0.10 26.42 51.08
N GLN A 494 1.33 26.60 51.60
CA GLN A 494 1.71 27.84 52.27
C GLN A 494 1.77 29.02 51.30
N ILE A 495 2.44 28.82 50.16
CA ILE A 495 2.59 29.85 49.11
C ILE A 495 1.21 30.19 48.53
N ALA A 496 0.36 29.17 48.32
CA ALA A 496 -1.01 29.37 47.86
C ALA A 496 -1.84 30.22 48.83
N ALA A 497 -1.72 30.00 50.14
CA ALA A 497 -2.45 30.77 51.14
C ALA A 497 -1.97 32.23 51.23
N ASP A 498 -0.66 32.44 51.15
CA ASP A 498 -0.01 33.76 51.15
C ASP A 498 -0.51 34.60 49.96
N LEU A 499 -0.33 34.10 48.74
CA LEU A 499 -0.74 34.79 47.51
C LEU A 499 -2.26 34.99 47.40
N ALA A 500 -3.05 34.03 47.86
CA ALA A 500 -4.51 34.17 47.88
C ALA A 500 -4.95 35.26 48.87
N SER A 501 -4.28 35.39 50.02
CA SER A 501 -4.59 36.45 50.99
C SER A 501 -4.31 37.85 50.42
N GLU A 502 -3.19 38.01 49.70
CA GLU A 502 -2.87 39.25 48.97
C GLU A 502 -3.92 39.54 47.90
N THR A 503 -4.28 38.52 47.11
CA THR A 503 -5.28 38.62 46.04
C THR A 503 -6.62 39.12 46.58
N VAL A 504 -7.10 38.52 47.67
CA VAL A 504 -8.36 38.93 48.32
C VAL A 504 -8.29 40.40 48.73
N LEU A 505 -7.21 40.84 49.36
CA LEU A 505 -7.05 42.23 49.80
C LEU A 505 -6.96 43.22 48.63
N CYS A 506 -6.26 42.86 47.56
CA CYS A 506 -6.22 43.63 46.32
C CYS A 506 -7.63 43.80 45.76
N ARG A 507 -8.38 42.70 45.59
CA ARG A 507 -9.76 42.74 45.07
C ARG A 507 -10.69 43.56 45.96
N LEU A 508 -10.60 43.40 47.27
CA LEU A 508 -11.36 44.21 48.23
C LEU A 508 -11.06 45.71 48.07
N SER A 509 -9.81 46.10 47.79
CA SER A 509 -9.44 47.49 47.58
C SER A 509 -10.00 48.11 46.29
N GLU A 510 -10.36 47.26 45.33
CA GLU A 510 -10.89 47.63 44.00
C GLU A 510 -12.42 47.71 43.96
N ILE A 511 -13.13 47.27 45.02
CA ILE A 511 -14.61 47.29 45.06
C ILE A 511 -15.12 48.73 45.05
N GLU A 512 -15.54 49.19 43.87
CA GLU A 512 -16.33 50.40 43.65
C GLU A 512 -17.84 50.08 43.68
N GLN A 513 -18.66 51.04 44.11
CA GLN A 513 -20.04 50.79 44.57
C GLN A 513 -21.05 50.26 43.53
N GLU A 514 -20.72 50.07 42.25
CA GLU A 514 -21.76 49.89 41.21
C GLU A 514 -21.74 48.60 40.38
N THR A 515 -20.72 47.73 40.46
CA THR A 515 -20.79 46.37 39.86
C THR A 515 -19.85 45.42 40.58
N GLN A 516 -20.40 44.39 41.23
CA GLN A 516 -19.61 43.33 41.86
C GLN A 516 -19.52 42.10 40.94
N ASP A 517 -18.30 41.72 40.56
CA ASP A 517 -18.03 40.44 39.89
C ASP A 517 -18.13 39.27 40.90
N GLU A 518 -18.32 38.05 40.42
CA GLU A 518 -18.44 36.83 41.24
C GLU A 518 -17.18 36.61 42.10
N GLU A 519 -16.00 36.93 41.57
CA GLU A 519 -14.73 36.87 42.31
C GLU A 519 -14.66 37.88 43.47
N GLU A 520 -15.26 39.07 43.32
CA GLU A 520 -15.33 40.07 44.39
C GLU A 520 -16.29 39.65 45.50
N LEU A 521 -17.40 39.00 45.13
CA LEU A 521 -18.33 38.40 46.09
C LEU A 521 -17.65 37.27 46.88
N TRP A 522 -16.82 36.44 46.24
CA TRP A 522 -16.02 35.43 46.92
C TRP A 522 -14.99 36.06 47.86
N ALA A 523 -14.27 37.09 47.41
CA ALA A 523 -13.30 37.81 48.25
C ALA A 523 -13.95 38.43 49.49
N LEU A 524 -15.13 39.08 49.34
CA LEU A 524 -15.92 39.62 50.44
C LEU A 524 -16.37 38.53 51.43
N ALA A 525 -16.94 37.44 50.91
CA ALA A 525 -17.40 36.33 51.74
C ALA A 525 -16.24 35.66 52.49
N LEU A 526 -15.11 35.45 51.82
CA LEU A 526 -13.92 34.82 52.39
C LEU A 526 -13.30 35.70 53.49
N TYR A 527 -13.17 37.01 53.24
CA TYR A 527 -12.68 37.96 54.23
C TYR A 527 -13.60 38.01 55.45
N GLN A 528 -14.92 38.09 55.25
CA GLN A 528 -15.88 38.10 56.35
C GLN A 528 -15.82 36.82 57.18
N GLN A 529 -15.65 35.66 56.54
CA GLN A 529 -15.50 34.38 57.23
C GLN A 529 -14.19 34.30 58.02
N ALA A 530 -13.09 34.81 57.47
CA ALA A 530 -11.77 34.72 58.08
C ALA A 530 -11.59 35.67 59.27
N THR A 531 -12.05 36.91 59.14
CA THR A 531 -11.84 37.98 60.14
C THR A 531 -13.05 38.18 61.06
N GLY A 532 -14.24 37.75 60.65
CA GLY A 532 -15.51 38.06 61.30
C GLY A 532 -16.01 39.49 61.04
N ASN A 533 -15.29 40.27 60.23
CA ASN A 533 -15.59 41.67 59.95
C ASN A 533 -16.33 41.84 58.62
N ASP A 534 -17.31 42.73 58.58
CA ASP A 534 -17.97 43.13 57.33
C ASP A 534 -17.19 44.29 56.70
N TYR A 535 -16.43 43.97 55.64
CA TYR A 535 -15.58 44.92 54.93
C TYR A 535 -16.38 46.11 54.35
N LEU A 536 -17.60 45.87 53.85
CA LEU A 536 -18.45 46.94 53.32
C LEU A 536 -18.93 47.87 54.43
N ALA A 537 -19.25 47.32 55.61
CA ALA A 537 -19.61 48.13 56.78
C ALA A 537 -18.42 48.96 57.32
N GLN A 538 -17.19 48.44 57.20
CA GLN A 538 -15.97 49.18 57.54
C GLN A 538 -15.70 50.32 56.55
N ILE A 539 -15.86 50.08 55.24
CA ILE A 539 -15.73 51.10 54.20
C ILE A 539 -16.80 52.20 54.29
N GLN A 540 -18.01 51.88 54.71
CA GLN A 540 -19.08 52.89 54.84
C GLN A 540 -18.83 53.92 55.95
N ASN A 541 -17.90 53.66 56.88
CA ASN A 541 -17.47 54.61 57.93
C ASN A 541 -16.30 55.52 57.50
N ARG A 542 -16.06 55.69 56.19
CA ARG A 542 -14.95 56.42 55.55
C ARG A 542 -14.79 57.92 55.86
N GLU A 543 -15.65 58.55 56.67
CA GLU A 543 -15.60 59.99 56.95
C GLU A 543 -14.67 60.41 58.13
N SER A 544 -13.85 59.49 58.66
CA SER A 544 -12.91 59.79 59.76
C SER A 544 -11.49 60.10 59.25
N GLU A 545 -10.87 61.17 59.77
CA GLU A 545 -9.49 61.61 59.44
C GLU A 545 -8.40 60.58 59.81
N ASP A 546 -8.71 59.55 60.62
CA ASP A 546 -7.81 58.45 61.01
C ASP A 546 -7.83 57.24 60.04
N TYR A 547 -8.45 57.38 58.85
CA TYR A 547 -8.68 56.25 57.94
C TYR A 547 -7.39 55.68 57.29
N GLU A 548 -6.45 56.51 56.87
CA GLU A 548 -5.21 56.03 56.22
C GLU A 548 -4.26 55.33 57.22
N GLU A 549 -4.20 55.77 58.48
CA GLU A 549 -3.38 55.12 59.52
C GLU A 549 -4.01 53.80 60.01
N ASN A 550 -5.36 53.71 60.04
CA ASN A 550 -6.07 52.45 60.30
C ASN A 550 -5.97 51.47 59.13
N LYS A 551 -5.89 51.94 57.88
CA LYS A 551 -5.83 51.08 56.68
C LYS A 551 -4.55 50.23 56.63
N GLU A 552 -3.42 50.72 57.11
CA GLU A 552 -2.17 49.93 57.20
C GLU A 552 -2.19 48.96 58.39
N ALA A 553 -2.73 49.37 59.54
CA ALA A 553 -2.83 48.49 60.72
C ALA A 553 -3.86 47.35 60.54
N ILE A 554 -4.95 47.61 59.80
CA ILE A 554 -5.94 46.63 59.36
C ILE A 554 -5.29 45.64 58.37
N LYS A 555 -4.46 46.12 57.44
CA LYS A 555 -3.75 45.26 56.47
C LYS A 555 -2.86 44.21 57.15
N GLU A 556 -1.92 44.57 58.03
CA GLU A 556 -0.97 43.57 58.55
C GLU A 556 -1.62 42.52 59.48
N GLY A 557 -2.49 42.95 60.39
CA GLY A 557 -3.13 42.06 61.37
C GLY A 557 -4.18 41.13 60.75
N GLU A 558 -4.91 41.61 59.74
CA GLU A 558 -5.94 40.83 59.07
C GLU A 558 -5.38 39.97 57.94
N THR A 559 -4.27 40.35 57.29
CA THR A 559 -3.58 39.48 56.31
C THR A 559 -3.17 38.16 56.95
N ALA A 560 -2.53 38.20 58.13
CA ALA A 560 -2.11 37.00 58.83
C ALA A 560 -3.29 36.11 59.28
N GLN A 561 -4.44 36.73 59.64
CA GLN A 561 -5.67 35.99 59.96
C GLN A 561 -6.26 35.33 58.71
N LEU A 562 -6.28 36.06 57.60
CA LEU A 562 -6.79 35.59 56.32
C LEU A 562 -5.93 34.45 55.76
N GLU A 563 -4.60 34.62 55.72
CA GLU A 563 -3.64 33.58 55.33
C GLU A 563 -3.83 32.33 56.20
N SER A 564 -3.91 32.47 57.52
CA SER A 564 -4.12 31.35 58.44
C SER A 564 -5.46 30.65 58.20
N TYR A 565 -6.53 31.40 57.94
CA TYR A 565 -7.84 30.85 57.61
C TYR A 565 -7.82 30.07 56.29
N ILE A 566 -7.28 30.66 55.23
CA ILE A 566 -7.16 30.03 53.90
C ILE A 566 -6.32 28.76 54.01
N TYR A 567 -5.15 28.83 54.64
CA TYR A 567 -4.28 27.67 54.86
C TYR A 567 -5.01 26.56 55.61
N SER A 568 -5.67 26.88 56.73
CA SER A 568 -6.38 25.89 57.54
C SER A 568 -7.55 25.24 56.78
N THR A 569 -8.21 26.00 55.91
CA THR A 569 -9.33 25.51 55.10
C THR A 569 -8.83 24.63 53.95
N LEU A 570 -7.75 25.03 53.29
CA LEU A 570 -7.08 24.23 52.27
C LEU A 570 -6.58 22.88 52.85
N VAL A 571 -5.99 22.90 54.05
CA VAL A 571 -5.56 21.66 54.73
C VAL A 571 -6.76 20.74 55.02
N LYS A 572 -7.90 21.30 55.47
CA LYS A 572 -9.14 20.51 55.66
C LYS A 572 -9.65 19.90 54.36
N LEU A 573 -9.58 20.64 53.24
CA LEU A 573 -9.94 20.12 51.92
C LEU A 573 -9.03 18.96 51.51
N LEU A 574 -7.73 19.07 51.78
CA LEU A 574 -6.76 18.01 51.52
C LEU A 574 -7.01 16.76 52.38
N GLU A 575 -7.22 16.94 53.67
CA GLU A 575 -7.57 15.85 54.59
C GLU A 575 -8.88 15.18 54.19
N LEU A 576 -9.89 15.96 53.80
CA LEU A 576 -11.16 15.44 53.32
C LEU A 576 -11.00 14.66 52.02
N ALA A 577 -10.23 15.18 51.06
CA ALA A 577 -9.92 14.48 49.82
C ALA A 577 -9.21 13.16 50.11
N GLU A 578 -8.17 13.17 50.96
CA GLU A 578 -7.43 11.96 51.35
C GLU A 578 -8.33 10.91 52.04
N GLN A 579 -9.20 11.34 52.96
CA GLN A 579 -10.14 10.46 53.65
C GLN A 579 -11.20 9.87 52.72
N THR A 580 -11.75 10.68 51.82
CA THR A 580 -12.81 10.26 50.89
C THR A 580 -12.27 9.59 49.63
N ARG A 581 -10.96 9.73 49.36
CA ARG A 581 -10.30 9.36 48.11
C ARG A 581 -11.00 9.95 46.89
N GLN A 582 -11.50 11.18 47.02
CA GLN A 582 -12.13 11.92 45.95
C GLN A 582 -11.31 13.17 45.59
N PRO A 583 -11.36 13.63 44.33
CA PRO A 583 -10.70 14.86 43.94
C PRO A 583 -11.20 16.07 44.73
N ILE A 584 -10.32 17.04 44.98
CA ILE A 584 -10.71 18.34 45.54
C ILE A 584 -11.62 19.04 44.53
N SER A 585 -12.74 19.59 45.02
CA SER A 585 -13.64 20.40 44.21
C SER A 585 -12.94 21.67 43.74
N ILE A 586 -12.94 21.89 42.42
CA ILE A 586 -12.47 23.14 41.81
C ILE A 586 -13.21 24.37 42.37
N GLY A 587 -14.52 24.23 42.61
CA GLY A 587 -15.32 25.32 43.19
C GLY A 587 -14.83 25.69 44.58
N ALA A 588 -14.51 24.71 45.42
CA ALA A 588 -13.99 24.96 46.77
C ALA A 588 -12.60 25.64 46.75
N LEU A 589 -11.77 25.39 45.74
CA LEU A 589 -10.49 26.08 45.56
C LEU A 589 -10.67 27.51 45.04
N SER A 590 -11.67 27.72 44.18
CA SER A 590 -12.01 29.04 43.65
C SER A 590 -12.60 29.95 44.73
N GLU A 591 -13.44 29.41 45.62
CA GLU A 591 -13.98 30.12 46.80
C GLU A 591 -12.90 30.56 47.80
N LEU A 592 -11.72 29.93 47.76
CA LEU A 592 -10.55 30.35 48.56
C LEU A 592 -9.69 31.40 47.85
N CYS A 593 -10.10 31.87 46.67
CA CYS A 593 -9.34 32.79 45.81
C CYS A 593 -7.92 32.29 45.48
N ILE A 594 -7.73 30.96 45.41
CA ILE A 594 -6.45 30.35 45.07
C ILE A 594 -6.39 30.16 43.56
N TYR A 595 -5.31 30.64 42.91
CA TYR A 595 -5.07 30.33 41.51
C TYR A 595 -4.37 28.97 41.33
N PRO A 596 -4.60 28.27 40.21
CA PRO A 596 -4.02 26.94 40.01
C PRO A 596 -2.51 26.88 40.09
N THR A 597 -1.83 27.93 39.63
CA THR A 597 -0.36 28.04 39.61
C THR A 597 0.26 28.21 40.99
N ASP A 598 -0.52 28.67 41.97
CA ASP A 598 -0.04 28.95 43.33
C ASP A 598 -0.05 27.68 44.18
N LEU A 599 -1.00 26.78 43.90
CA LEU A 599 -1.14 25.49 44.58
C LEU A 599 -0.38 24.36 43.87
N LEU A 600 -0.44 24.33 42.54
CA LEU A 600 0.12 23.24 41.74
C LEU A 600 1.46 23.68 41.15
N ASN A 601 2.47 22.81 41.25
CA ASN A 601 3.73 23.00 40.53
C ASN A 601 3.51 22.78 39.02
N ILE A 602 3.06 23.83 38.33
CA ILE A 602 2.85 23.87 36.88
C ILE A 602 4.09 24.50 36.25
N HIS A 603 4.59 23.86 35.18
CA HIS A 603 5.76 24.37 34.47
C HIS A 603 5.52 25.78 33.92
N TYR A 604 6.49 26.68 34.08
CA TYR A 604 6.39 28.10 33.73
C TYR A 604 5.91 28.38 32.29
N SER A 605 6.24 27.51 31.34
CA SER A 605 5.77 27.66 29.96
C SER A 605 4.25 27.52 29.80
N ARG A 606 3.58 26.84 30.72
CA ARG A 606 2.12 26.66 30.74
C ARG A 606 1.41 27.63 31.67
N SER A 607 2.07 28.07 32.74
CA SER A 607 1.45 28.97 33.71
C SER A 607 0.95 30.28 33.08
N ARG A 608 1.59 30.75 32.01
CA ARG A 608 1.17 31.95 31.25
C ARG A 608 -0.22 31.85 30.58
N TYR A 609 -0.75 30.64 30.43
CA TYR A 609 -2.02 30.39 29.74
C TYR A 609 -3.08 29.79 30.67
N ILE A 610 -2.81 29.72 31.97
CA ILE A 610 -3.70 29.14 32.98
C ILE A 610 -4.08 30.27 33.92
N ASN A 611 -5.30 30.77 33.79
CA ASN A 611 -5.82 31.84 34.62
C ASN A 611 -6.87 31.30 35.59
N THR A 612 -7.53 30.20 35.24
CA THR A 612 -8.61 29.60 36.02
C THR A 612 -8.40 28.10 36.17
N TRP A 613 -9.09 27.50 37.14
CA TRP A 613 -9.11 26.05 37.33
C TRP A 613 -9.70 25.28 36.12
N HIS A 614 -10.46 25.95 35.25
CA HIS A 614 -11.01 25.37 34.02
C HIS A 614 -9.97 25.25 32.89
N ASP A 615 -8.83 25.95 33.01
CA ASP A 615 -7.74 25.89 32.02
C ASP A 615 -6.80 24.69 32.25
N LEU A 616 -7.04 23.93 33.33
CA LEU A 616 -6.26 22.73 33.66
C LEU A 616 -6.59 21.57 32.72
N ASP A 617 -5.56 20.84 32.29
CA ASP A 617 -5.73 19.59 31.55
C ASP A 617 -5.83 18.39 32.51
N GLU A 618 -6.11 17.20 31.97
CA GLU A 618 -6.24 15.97 32.77
C GLU A 618 -4.98 15.64 33.61
N SER A 619 -3.78 16.06 33.18
CA SER A 619 -2.54 15.83 33.92
C SER A 619 -2.36 16.79 35.09
N ASP A 620 -2.99 17.96 35.04
CA ASP A 620 -3.03 18.88 36.17
C ASP A 620 -4.18 18.53 37.11
N LEU A 621 -5.36 18.19 36.57
CA LEU A 621 -6.51 17.76 37.36
C LEU A 621 -6.23 16.53 38.22
N ARG A 622 -5.47 15.56 37.72
CA ARG A 622 -5.06 14.39 38.54
C ARG A 622 -4.22 14.76 39.77
N LYS A 623 -3.58 15.94 39.80
CA LYS A 623 -2.84 16.41 41.00
C LYS A 623 -3.80 16.78 42.13
N LEU A 624 -5.05 17.12 41.81
CA LEU A 624 -6.13 17.38 42.77
C LEU A 624 -6.85 16.10 43.22
N ASP A 625 -6.50 14.94 42.66
CA ASP A 625 -7.05 13.64 43.03
C ASP A 625 -6.05 12.86 43.91
N PRO A 626 -6.41 12.48 45.15
CA PRO A 626 -5.59 11.59 45.98
C PRO A 626 -5.22 10.28 45.27
N GLU A 627 -6.09 9.79 44.38
CA GLU A 627 -5.84 8.58 43.59
C GLU A 627 -5.37 8.88 42.16
N GLY A 628 -5.12 10.14 41.81
CA GLY A 628 -4.65 10.54 40.48
C GLY A 628 -3.27 9.97 40.10
N TRP A 629 -2.49 9.57 41.10
CA TRP A 629 -1.21 8.86 40.93
C TRP A 629 -1.30 7.36 41.21
N SER A 630 -2.47 6.86 41.64
CA SER A 630 -2.66 5.44 41.90
C SER A 630 -2.87 4.68 40.58
N LEU A 631 -2.42 3.43 40.53
CA LEU A 631 -2.45 2.61 39.33
C LEU A 631 -3.07 1.24 39.62
N ILE A 632 -3.69 0.63 38.61
CA ILE A 632 -4.05 -0.78 38.60
C ILE A 632 -3.09 -1.54 37.69
N SER A 633 -2.53 -2.63 38.19
CA SER A 633 -1.61 -3.48 37.46
C SER A 633 -2.35 -4.66 36.83
N PHE A 634 -2.09 -4.91 35.56
CA PHE A 634 -2.61 -6.00 34.75
C PHE A 634 -1.46 -6.88 34.32
N HIS A 635 -1.70 -8.19 34.28
CA HIS A 635 -0.68 -9.19 34.07
C HIS A 635 -1.13 -10.23 33.06
N TYR A 636 -0.23 -10.57 32.15
CA TYR A 636 -0.32 -11.66 31.20
C TYR A 636 0.87 -12.57 31.39
N THR A 637 0.64 -13.89 31.40
CA THR A 637 1.70 -14.89 31.39
C THR A 637 1.32 -16.04 30.47
N ASN A 638 2.28 -16.44 29.64
CA ASN A 638 2.31 -17.69 28.87
C ASN A 638 3.68 -18.37 29.09
N GLU A 639 3.88 -19.57 28.55
CA GLU A 639 5.12 -20.36 28.69
C GLU A 639 6.39 -19.61 28.27
N LEU A 640 6.28 -18.67 27.33
CA LEU A 640 7.42 -17.96 26.73
C LEU A 640 7.39 -16.45 26.96
N THR A 641 6.27 -15.89 27.42
CA THR A 641 6.04 -14.45 27.44
C THR A 641 5.34 -14.02 28.73
N GLN A 642 5.74 -12.87 29.26
CA GLN A 642 5.11 -12.27 30.43
C GLN A 642 5.06 -10.76 30.26
N TYR A 643 3.90 -10.15 30.49
CA TYR A 643 3.73 -8.70 30.43
C TYR A 643 3.01 -8.20 31.68
N THR A 644 3.50 -7.09 32.22
CA THR A 644 2.87 -6.33 33.30
C THR A 644 2.63 -4.91 32.82
N PHE A 645 1.36 -4.50 32.77
CA PHE A 645 0.93 -3.17 32.35
C PHE A 645 0.25 -2.45 33.50
N HIS A 646 0.42 -1.13 33.58
CA HIS A 646 -0.28 -0.29 34.56
C HIS A 646 -1.25 0.67 33.86
N LEU A 647 -2.44 0.85 34.42
CA LEU A 647 -3.37 1.90 34.03
C LEU A 647 -3.67 2.83 35.22
N PRO A 648 -3.88 4.13 35.00
CA PRO A 648 -4.40 5.03 36.03
C PRO A 648 -5.67 4.48 36.69
N TYR A 649 -5.77 4.62 38.01
CA TYR A 649 -6.87 4.09 38.80
C TYR A 649 -8.23 4.50 38.22
N ARG A 650 -8.43 5.79 37.93
CA ARG A 650 -9.69 6.33 37.37
C ARG A 650 -10.06 5.77 36.00
N ILE A 651 -9.06 5.45 35.17
CA ILE A 651 -9.30 4.83 33.86
C ILE A 651 -9.74 3.37 34.06
N ALA A 652 -9.06 2.63 34.94
CA ALA A 652 -9.43 1.25 35.25
C ALA A 652 -10.81 1.16 35.94
N GLU A 653 -11.13 2.11 36.81
CA GLU A 653 -12.42 2.22 37.51
C GLU A 653 -13.62 2.28 36.55
N SER A 654 -13.44 2.82 35.34
CA SER A 654 -14.51 2.90 34.33
C SER A 654 -15.00 1.56 33.80
N PHE A 655 -14.22 0.47 33.96
CA PHE A 655 -14.56 -0.85 33.43
C PHE A 655 -14.33 -2.01 34.40
N LEU A 656 -13.80 -1.77 35.60
CA LEU A 656 -13.64 -2.76 36.65
C LEU A 656 -14.80 -2.73 37.64
N ASP A 657 -15.11 -3.88 38.23
CA ASP A 657 -16.14 -3.98 39.27
C ASP A 657 -15.69 -3.28 40.56
N THR A 658 -16.59 -2.51 41.18
CA THR A 658 -16.33 -1.77 42.42
C THR A 658 -15.89 -2.70 43.54
N ALA A 659 -16.46 -3.90 43.64
CA ALA A 659 -16.08 -4.88 44.66
C ALA A 659 -14.63 -5.39 44.47
N GLU A 660 -14.18 -5.54 43.22
CA GLU A 660 -12.81 -5.93 42.91
C GLU A 660 -11.82 -4.80 43.24
N LEU A 661 -12.16 -3.55 42.92
CA LEU A 661 -11.34 -2.37 43.27
C LEU A 661 -11.18 -2.21 44.78
N GLU A 662 -12.27 -2.34 45.55
CA GLU A 662 -12.21 -2.30 47.01
C GLU A 662 -11.35 -3.43 47.59
N ARG A 663 -11.39 -4.62 47.00
CA ARG A 663 -10.53 -5.74 47.39
C ARG A 663 -9.06 -5.39 47.13
N LEU A 664 -8.73 -4.85 45.96
CA LEU A 664 -7.35 -4.50 45.60
C LEU A 664 -6.80 -3.38 46.48
N ARG A 665 -7.61 -2.37 46.83
CA ARG A 665 -7.23 -1.26 47.71
C ARG A 665 -6.83 -1.71 49.12
N LYS A 666 -7.39 -2.83 49.62
CA LYS A 666 -7.08 -3.35 50.98
C LYS A 666 -5.66 -3.89 51.08
N GLU A 667 -5.07 -4.32 49.97
CA GLU A 667 -3.74 -4.92 49.93
C GLU A 667 -2.92 -4.30 48.78
N PRO A 668 -2.41 -3.06 48.95
CA PRO A 668 -1.58 -2.42 47.94
C PRO A 668 -0.32 -3.23 47.66
N VAL A 669 0.05 -3.32 46.39
CA VAL A 669 1.23 -4.04 45.92
C VAL A 669 2.29 -3.08 45.39
N LYS A 670 3.54 -3.53 45.43
CA LYS A 670 4.62 -2.92 44.65
C LYS A 670 4.73 -3.68 43.33
N SER A 671 4.47 -3.00 42.22
CA SER A 671 4.58 -3.57 40.89
C SER A 671 5.34 -2.60 39.98
N ARG A 672 6.07 -3.15 39.02
CA ARG A 672 6.75 -2.42 37.95
C ARG A 672 6.24 -2.97 36.63
N GLU A 673 6.07 -2.11 35.63
CA GLU A 673 5.83 -2.59 34.28
C GLU A 673 7.07 -3.32 33.76
N GLU A 674 6.83 -4.50 33.20
CA GLU A 674 7.89 -5.40 32.72
C GLU A 674 7.33 -6.23 31.58
N GLY A 675 8.13 -6.41 30.54
CA GLY A 675 7.85 -7.27 29.39
C GLY A 675 8.98 -8.26 29.21
N LEU A 676 8.67 -9.55 29.31
CA LEU A 676 9.58 -10.66 29.08
C LEU A 676 9.12 -11.39 27.82
N LEU A 677 10.01 -11.52 26.84
CA LEU A 677 9.79 -12.23 25.59
C LEU A 677 10.87 -13.29 25.40
N TYR A 678 10.49 -14.56 25.36
CA TYR A 678 11.42 -15.71 25.34
C TYR A 678 12.45 -15.66 26.49
N GLY A 679 12.00 -15.24 27.69
CA GLY A 679 12.85 -15.09 28.87
C GLY A 679 13.79 -13.87 28.86
N ARG A 680 13.73 -13.01 27.84
CA ARG A 680 14.50 -11.76 27.76
C ARG A 680 13.62 -10.56 28.11
N VAL A 681 14.12 -9.67 28.96
CA VAL A 681 13.47 -8.38 29.27
C VAL A 681 13.55 -7.46 28.06
N ILE A 682 12.41 -6.93 27.63
CA ILE A 682 12.32 -5.86 26.62
C ILE A 682 12.76 -4.56 27.29
N SER A 683 13.84 -3.96 26.79
CA SER A 683 14.35 -2.70 27.33
C SER A 683 13.62 -1.48 26.77
N GLU A 684 13.74 -0.35 27.48
CA GLU A 684 13.26 0.94 27.00
C GLU A 684 13.94 1.33 25.68
N GLN A 685 15.27 1.17 25.60
CA GLN A 685 16.04 1.44 24.38
C GLN A 685 15.60 0.58 23.19
N GLU A 686 15.21 -0.68 23.42
CA GLU A 686 14.64 -1.54 22.39
C GLU A 686 13.29 -1.02 21.90
N SER A 687 12.46 -0.52 22.83
CA SER A 687 11.15 0.05 22.49
C SER A 687 11.24 1.38 21.74
N GLU A 688 12.25 2.20 22.04
CA GLU A 688 12.55 3.43 21.30
C GLU A 688 13.05 3.15 19.86
N GLN A 689 13.66 1.99 19.63
CA GLN A 689 14.06 1.55 18.29
C GLN A 689 12.87 1.07 17.44
N PHE A 690 11.76 0.69 18.07
CA PHE A 690 10.52 0.36 17.37
C PHE A 690 9.78 1.63 16.97
N PRO A 691 9.66 1.96 15.67
CA PRO A 691 9.01 3.20 15.26
C PRO A 691 7.54 3.20 15.67
N ILE A 692 7.13 4.24 16.40
CA ILE A 692 5.74 4.40 16.86
C ILE A 692 4.73 4.32 15.70
N ALA A 693 5.06 4.88 14.54
CA ALA A 693 4.21 4.81 13.36
C ALA A 693 3.99 3.36 12.91
N SER A 694 5.01 2.50 12.97
CA SER A 694 4.89 1.07 12.64
C SER A 694 4.04 0.31 13.66
N ILE A 695 4.10 0.69 14.94
CA ILE A 695 3.23 0.10 15.97
C ILE A 695 1.77 0.47 15.72
N LEU A 696 1.49 1.76 15.50
CA LEU A 696 0.14 2.24 15.26
C LEU A 696 -0.45 1.70 13.96
N ASP A 697 0.38 1.57 12.92
CA ASP A 697 0.00 0.93 11.67
C ASP A 697 -0.33 -0.56 11.86
N ALA A 698 0.48 -1.28 12.65
CA ALA A 698 0.22 -2.68 13.00
C ALA A 698 -1.09 -2.87 13.79
N LEU A 699 -1.38 -1.95 14.71
CA LEU A 699 -2.64 -1.91 15.46
C LEU A 699 -3.81 -1.38 14.63
N GLN A 700 -3.54 -0.84 13.43
CA GLN A 700 -4.49 -0.15 12.57
C GLN A 700 -5.17 0.99 13.32
N VAL A 701 -4.39 1.95 13.80
CA VAL A 701 -4.88 3.16 14.47
C VAL A 701 -4.60 4.36 13.57
N ASN A 702 -5.61 5.21 13.36
CA ASN A 702 -5.42 6.45 12.62
C ASN A 702 -4.75 7.51 13.52
N ILE A 703 -3.48 7.80 13.20
CA ILE A 703 -2.66 8.76 13.95
C ILE A 703 -3.30 10.14 13.98
N THR A 704 -3.84 10.64 12.86
CA THR A 704 -4.36 12.02 12.80
C THR A 704 -5.60 12.23 13.67
N HIS A 705 -6.32 11.15 13.99
CA HIS A 705 -7.50 11.20 14.83
C HIS A 705 -7.15 11.12 16.33
N ILE A 706 -6.19 10.24 16.69
CA ILE A 706 -5.85 9.97 18.10
C ILE A 706 -4.71 10.86 18.62
N CYS A 707 -3.85 11.32 17.73
CA CYS A 707 -2.69 12.15 18.05
C CYS A 707 -2.78 13.46 17.26
N PRO A 708 -3.39 14.52 17.84
CA PRO A 708 -3.62 15.80 17.15
C PRO A 708 -2.34 16.50 16.65
N LYS A 709 -1.18 16.22 17.24
CA LYS A 709 0.13 16.72 16.76
C LYS A 709 0.85 15.73 15.84
N ALA A 710 0.15 14.68 15.40
CA ALA A 710 0.65 13.67 14.47
C ALA A 710 1.99 13.03 14.88
N LEU A 711 2.25 12.93 16.19
CA LEU A 711 3.47 12.41 16.80
C LEU A 711 4.73 13.22 16.45
N GLU A 712 4.56 14.51 16.15
CA GLU A 712 5.68 15.44 15.95
C GLU A 712 6.58 15.43 17.19
N ARG A 713 7.89 15.31 16.97
CA ARG A 713 8.86 15.32 18.06
C ARG A 713 9.11 16.75 18.52
N LYS A 714 9.16 16.97 19.83
CA LYS A 714 9.48 18.28 20.42
C LYS A 714 10.79 18.86 19.88
N THR A 715 11.82 18.04 19.72
CA THR A 715 13.12 18.44 19.16
C THR A 715 13.04 18.99 17.73
N GLU A 716 12.11 18.47 16.92
CA GLU A 716 11.89 18.89 15.54
C GLU A 716 11.18 20.25 15.50
N GLN A 717 10.18 20.46 16.36
CA GLN A 717 9.49 21.75 16.47
C GLN A 717 10.44 22.87 16.93
N TYR A 718 11.28 22.62 17.94
CA TYR A 718 12.27 23.61 18.40
C TYR A 718 13.28 23.95 17.30
N SER A 719 13.67 22.99 16.46
CA SER A 719 14.57 23.27 15.33
C SER A 719 13.94 24.11 14.22
N ASN A 720 12.63 23.99 14.01
CA ASN A 720 11.88 24.76 13.01
C ASN A 720 11.47 26.15 13.52
N SER A 721 11.13 26.29 14.80
CA SER A 721 10.77 27.58 15.43
C SER A 721 11.95 28.55 15.49
N TRP A 722 13.18 28.05 15.68
CA TRP A 722 14.41 28.86 15.65
C TRP A 722 14.79 29.38 14.25
N HIS A 723 14.09 28.97 13.19
CA HIS A 723 14.29 29.50 11.83
C HIS A 723 13.16 30.43 11.37
N GLY A 724 12.12 30.63 12.19
CA GLY A 724 10.96 31.47 11.85
C GLY A 724 10.67 32.64 12.80
N CYS A 725 11.26 32.69 14.00
CA CYS A 725 11.00 33.73 14.99
C CYS A 725 12.25 34.55 15.34
N THR A 726 12.86 35.18 14.34
CA THR A 726 13.85 36.26 14.56
C THR A 726 13.36 37.62 14.06
N GLU A 727 12.11 37.77 13.60
CA GLU A 727 11.64 39.04 13.03
C GLU A 727 10.45 39.71 13.75
N ASP A 728 9.72 39.06 14.67
CA ASP A 728 8.46 39.64 15.21
C ASP A 728 8.30 39.58 16.75
N LEU A 729 9.38 39.56 17.55
CA LEU A 729 9.27 39.62 19.03
C LEU A 729 10.17 40.69 19.68
N ASP A 730 10.56 41.72 18.91
CA ASP A 730 11.35 42.87 19.40
C ASP A 730 10.53 44.17 19.48
N ASP A 731 9.19 44.13 19.48
CA ASP A 731 8.36 45.35 19.32
C ASP A 731 7.37 45.67 20.45
N ASP A 732 7.45 45.04 21.62
CA ASP A 732 6.67 45.46 22.81
C ASP A 732 7.54 45.36 24.08
N ASP A 733 8.56 46.21 24.18
CA ASP A 733 9.09 46.64 25.49
C ASP A 733 9.15 48.17 25.46
N ASP A 734 8.09 48.74 26.02
CA ASP A 734 7.96 50.14 26.38
C ASP A 734 9.20 50.58 27.19
N ASN A 735 10.09 51.31 26.52
CA ASN A 735 11.00 52.23 27.19
C ASN A 735 10.17 53.39 27.76
N GLU A 736 9.54 53.16 28.91
CA GLU A 736 9.33 54.24 29.87
C GLU A 736 10.67 54.50 30.57
N GLU A 737 11.21 55.67 30.26
CA GLU A 737 12.35 56.29 30.91
C GLU A 737 12.09 56.39 32.42
N ASP A 738 12.82 55.61 33.23
CA ASP A 738 13.00 55.96 34.63
C ASP A 738 14.49 56.03 34.99
N ASP A 739 14.87 57.26 35.29
CA ASP A 739 16.18 57.78 35.64
C ASP A 739 16.59 57.28 37.03
N TRP A 740 17.47 56.28 37.09
CA TRP A 740 18.21 55.96 38.33
C TRP A 740 19.71 55.88 38.04
N SER A 741 20.42 56.91 38.51
CA SER A 741 21.86 57.09 38.44
C SER A 741 22.64 55.96 39.17
N PRO A 742 23.81 55.53 38.64
CA PRO A 742 24.56 54.41 39.18
C PRO A 742 25.62 54.84 40.19
N GLU A 743 25.25 55.11 41.44
CA GLU A 743 26.20 55.22 42.57
C GLU A 743 25.54 54.71 43.85
N ASP A 744 25.78 53.44 44.22
CA ASP A 744 26.26 53.03 45.56
C ASP A 744 26.01 51.54 45.90
N TYR A 745 27.00 50.95 46.57
CA TYR A 745 27.11 49.61 47.22
C TYR A 745 27.28 48.39 46.30
N GLN A 746 28.50 47.85 46.12
CA GLN A 746 29.33 47.06 47.05
C GLN A 746 28.69 45.74 47.51
N ASP A 747 29.18 44.66 46.89
CA ASP A 747 29.66 43.40 47.50
C ASP A 747 29.00 42.92 48.81
N ASP A 748 28.26 41.82 48.76
CA ASP A 748 28.67 40.56 49.42
C ASP A 748 27.68 39.41 49.11
N GLY A 749 28.22 38.23 48.77
CA GLY A 749 27.50 36.96 48.97
C GLY A 749 26.98 36.21 47.74
N LEU A 750 27.83 35.95 46.76
CA LEU A 750 27.59 34.98 45.70
C LEU A 750 27.66 33.51 46.19
N PRO A 751 27.05 32.56 45.45
CA PRO A 751 27.89 31.77 44.56
C PRO A 751 27.54 32.00 43.09
N LYS A 752 28.51 32.52 42.33
CA LYS A 752 28.47 32.72 40.88
C LYS A 752 28.43 31.36 40.20
N LYS A 753 27.31 31.02 39.55
CA LYS A 753 27.37 30.17 38.35
C LYS A 753 27.72 31.08 37.17
N SER A 754 28.95 30.94 36.70
CA SER A 754 29.44 31.61 35.50
C SER A 754 28.74 31.04 34.25
N HIS A 755 27.81 31.79 33.70
CA HIS A 755 27.45 31.69 32.29
C HIS A 755 28.17 32.78 31.53
N SER A 756 29.40 32.45 31.12
CA SER A 756 30.08 33.07 30.00
C SER A 756 29.19 32.92 28.77
N ARG A 757 28.51 34.02 28.38
CA ARG A 757 28.02 34.23 27.03
C ARG A 757 29.23 34.44 26.11
N ASN A 758 29.88 33.36 25.72
CA ASN A 758 30.69 33.36 24.52
C ASN A 758 29.74 33.28 23.33
N LYS A 759 29.59 34.40 22.62
CA LYS A 759 29.14 34.42 21.22
C LYS A 759 30.13 33.56 20.42
N HIS A 760 29.79 32.30 20.20
CA HIS A 760 30.50 31.46 19.23
C HIS A 760 30.11 31.92 17.83
N THR A 761 30.93 32.78 17.24
CA THR A 761 31.19 32.73 15.81
C THR A 761 31.84 31.37 15.52
N CYS A 762 31.00 30.36 15.28
CA CYS A 762 31.40 29.04 14.82
C CYS A 762 32.18 29.23 13.52
N SER A 763 33.51 29.14 13.62
CA SER A 763 34.41 29.33 12.51
C SER A 763 34.11 28.28 11.43
N GLN A 764 34.25 28.67 10.17
CA GLN A 764 33.97 27.83 9.00
C GLN A 764 34.72 26.47 9.01
N ALA A 765 35.78 26.36 9.82
CA ALA A 765 36.52 25.12 10.11
C ALA A 765 35.68 24.05 10.87
N GLU A 766 34.80 24.45 11.79
CA GLU A 766 34.00 23.50 12.59
C GLU A 766 32.89 22.79 11.78
N ARG A 767 32.49 23.33 10.62
CA ARG A 767 31.52 22.68 9.73
C ARG A 767 32.12 21.53 8.92
N LEU A 768 33.44 21.47 8.73
CA LEU A 768 34.14 20.50 7.88
C LEU A 768 34.67 19.27 8.65
N GLU A 769 34.67 19.32 9.99
CA GLU A 769 35.02 18.20 10.89
C GLU A 769 33.84 17.24 11.19
N LYS A 770 32.70 17.42 10.53
CA LYS A 770 31.56 16.51 10.68
C LYS A 770 31.94 15.11 10.16
N GLY A 771 31.62 14.08 10.96
CA GLY A 771 31.83 12.68 10.58
C GLY A 771 31.13 12.31 9.27
N CYS A 772 31.38 11.10 8.78
CA CYS A 772 30.77 10.60 7.55
C CYS A 772 29.26 10.87 7.55
N PRO A 773 28.70 11.54 6.52
CA PRO A 773 27.28 11.91 6.51
C PRO A 773 26.33 10.71 6.53
N ARG A 774 26.86 9.49 6.35
CA ARG A 774 26.11 8.25 6.38
C ARG A 774 26.24 7.49 7.71
N CYS A 775 27.47 7.20 8.16
CA CYS A 775 27.71 6.41 9.37
C CYS A 775 28.22 7.21 10.58
N GLN A 776 28.38 8.53 10.45
CA GLN A 776 28.88 9.46 11.47
C GLN A 776 30.31 9.19 11.97
N GLN A 777 31.04 8.23 11.39
CA GLN A 777 32.43 7.96 11.73
C GLN A 777 33.31 9.18 11.43
N LYS A 778 34.10 9.62 12.41
CA LYS A 778 34.99 10.79 12.27
C LYS A 778 36.19 10.43 11.38
N ILE A 779 36.41 11.23 10.33
CA ILE A 779 37.55 11.11 9.41
C ILE A 779 38.16 12.48 9.26
N ALA A 780 39.29 12.67 9.92
CA ALA A 780 39.95 13.97 10.02
C ALA A 780 40.48 14.45 8.66
N GLU A 781 41.02 13.54 7.85
CA GLU A 781 41.64 13.88 6.56
C GLU A 781 40.60 13.92 5.43
N PHE A 782 40.66 14.95 4.58
CA PHE A 782 39.85 15.07 3.37
C PHE A 782 40.45 14.28 2.20
N GLY A 783 39.74 14.18 1.08
CA GLY A 783 40.24 13.55 -0.13
C GLY A 783 40.30 12.03 0.00
N LEU A 784 41.49 11.45 -0.15
CA LEU A 784 41.66 10.00 -0.34
C LEU A 784 41.16 9.20 0.86
N ALA A 785 41.42 9.67 2.09
CA ALA A 785 40.95 9.00 3.32
C ALA A 785 39.41 8.87 3.38
N ARG A 786 38.68 9.91 2.95
CA ARG A 786 37.21 9.89 2.87
C ARG A 786 36.71 9.04 1.71
N VAL A 787 37.45 8.98 0.60
CA VAL A 787 37.16 8.07 -0.52
C VAL A 787 37.30 6.62 -0.09
N GLU A 788 38.43 6.25 0.52
CA GLU A 788 38.70 4.89 0.99
C GLU A 788 37.67 4.43 2.02
N HIS A 789 37.33 5.29 2.97
CA HIS A 789 36.26 5.00 3.91
C HIS A 789 34.92 4.75 3.20
N TRP A 790 34.55 5.59 2.22
CA TRP A 790 33.31 5.38 1.48
C TRP A 790 33.31 4.07 0.70
N GLN A 791 34.44 3.71 0.08
CA GLN A 791 34.59 2.43 -0.62
C GLN A 791 34.48 1.22 0.31
N GLN A 792 34.98 1.34 1.54
CA GLN A 792 34.95 0.26 2.53
C GLN A 792 33.58 0.11 3.20
N MET A 793 32.95 1.22 3.59
CA MET A 793 31.74 1.21 4.42
C MET A 793 30.44 1.37 3.63
N HIS A 794 30.51 1.88 2.39
CA HIS A 794 29.35 2.29 1.58
C HIS A 794 29.51 1.90 0.09
N LYS A 795 30.00 0.68 -0.18
CA LYS A 795 30.46 0.21 -1.51
C LYS A 795 29.43 0.32 -2.63
N ASP A 796 28.14 0.19 -2.32
CA ASP A 796 27.04 0.18 -3.30
C ASP A 796 26.26 1.51 -3.32
N GLU A 797 26.72 2.55 -2.62
CA GLU A 797 26.02 3.82 -2.49
C GLU A 797 26.67 4.93 -3.31
N ASP A 798 25.90 5.48 -4.26
CA ASP A 798 26.31 6.65 -5.04
C ASP A 798 26.24 7.94 -4.22
N LEU A 799 27.09 8.89 -4.60
CA LEU A 799 27.34 10.12 -3.86
C LEU A 799 26.44 11.24 -4.36
N THR A 800 25.54 11.72 -3.50
CA THR A 800 24.83 12.99 -3.69
C THR A 800 25.79 14.17 -3.53
N TYR A 801 25.41 15.33 -4.07
CA TYR A 801 26.16 16.59 -3.99
C TYR A 801 26.79 16.90 -2.61
N ARG A 802 26.03 16.82 -1.51
CA ARG A 802 26.56 17.08 -0.16
C ARG A 802 27.65 16.10 0.29
N LYS A 803 27.55 14.83 -0.13
CA LYS A 803 28.55 13.79 0.18
C LYS A 803 29.85 14.06 -0.58
N VAL A 804 29.75 14.57 -1.81
CA VAL A 804 30.91 15.00 -2.59
C VAL A 804 31.66 16.15 -1.91
N LEU A 805 30.93 17.19 -1.47
CA LEU A 805 31.52 18.30 -0.71
C LEU A 805 32.25 17.81 0.55
N TRP A 806 31.64 16.86 1.27
CA TRP A 806 32.27 16.24 2.44
C TRP A 806 33.55 15.48 2.07
N ILE A 807 33.55 14.66 1.02
CA ILE A 807 34.77 13.94 0.58
C ILE A 807 35.88 14.93 0.23
N LEU A 808 35.57 15.99 -0.52
CA LEU A 808 36.55 16.96 -1.00
C LEU A 808 36.98 17.97 0.07
N GLY A 809 36.23 18.12 1.16
CA GLY A 809 36.48 19.14 2.17
C GLY A 809 36.24 20.57 1.68
N MET A 810 35.39 20.72 0.66
CA MET A 810 35.17 22.00 -0.03
C MET A 810 33.78 22.55 0.27
N ASN A 811 33.66 23.88 0.21
CA ASN A 811 32.37 24.53 0.23
C ASN A 811 31.69 24.53 -1.16
N GLU A 812 30.41 24.94 -1.19
CA GLU A 812 29.60 24.93 -2.41
C GLU A 812 30.20 25.77 -3.55
N HIS A 813 30.84 26.89 -3.19
CA HIS A 813 31.43 27.82 -4.14
C HIS A 813 32.71 27.27 -4.77
N GLU A 814 33.62 26.73 -3.95
CA GLU A 814 34.85 26.07 -4.40
C GLU A 814 34.54 24.89 -5.34
N PHE A 815 33.55 24.08 -4.98
CA PHE A 815 33.15 22.94 -5.80
C PHE A 815 32.58 23.37 -7.17
N LYS A 816 31.82 24.46 -7.22
CA LYS A 816 31.27 24.99 -8.48
C LYS A 816 32.37 25.43 -9.46
N GLN A 817 33.53 25.87 -8.95
CA GLN A 817 34.67 26.28 -9.78
C GLN A 817 35.42 25.09 -10.40
N LEU A 818 35.32 23.89 -9.83
CA LEU A 818 35.99 22.69 -10.33
C LEU A 818 35.28 22.04 -11.53
N HIS A 819 34.04 22.45 -11.84
CA HIS A 819 33.25 21.91 -12.96
C HIS A 819 33.17 20.37 -13.02
N ILE A 820 33.13 19.70 -11.87
CA ILE A 820 33.04 18.24 -11.79
C ILE A 820 31.64 17.81 -12.26
N THR A 821 31.58 17.11 -13.38
CA THR A 821 30.32 16.67 -14.00
C THR A 821 29.78 15.44 -13.25
N PRO A 822 28.46 15.36 -12.93
CA PRO A 822 27.88 14.15 -12.34
C PRO A 822 27.88 12.98 -13.32
N ASP A 823 27.95 11.76 -12.79
CA ASP A 823 27.92 10.54 -13.60
C ASP A 823 26.52 10.29 -14.19
N TYR A 824 25.47 10.62 -13.44
CA TYR A 824 24.08 10.59 -13.90
C TYR A 824 23.17 11.45 -13.02
N ARG A 825 21.91 11.60 -13.46
CA ARG A 825 20.82 12.23 -12.71
C ARG A 825 19.67 11.25 -12.57
N GLN A 826 18.99 11.26 -11.42
CA GLN A 826 17.90 10.33 -11.13
C GLN A 826 16.65 10.57 -11.99
N ASP A 827 16.45 11.82 -12.43
CA ASP A 827 15.46 12.20 -13.43
C ASP A 827 16.20 12.85 -14.60
N ASP A 828 15.84 12.54 -15.85
CA ASP A 828 16.40 13.15 -17.08
C ASP A 828 16.10 14.67 -17.23
N LYS A 829 15.66 15.31 -16.14
CA LYS A 829 15.37 16.74 -16.05
C LYS A 829 16.64 17.55 -15.69
N PRO A 830 16.75 18.81 -16.14
CA PRO A 830 17.89 19.70 -15.83
C PRO A 830 18.15 19.89 -14.33
N ASP A 831 17.12 19.71 -13.50
CA ASP A 831 17.15 19.92 -12.05
C ASP A 831 17.16 18.62 -11.22
N GLY A 832 17.22 17.46 -11.88
CA GLY A 832 17.29 16.18 -11.20
C GLY A 832 18.51 16.05 -10.29
N THR A 833 18.34 15.35 -9.16
CA THR A 833 19.40 15.08 -8.18
C THR A 833 20.61 14.47 -8.86
N ARG A 834 21.78 15.07 -8.63
CA ARG A 834 23.05 14.73 -9.25
C ARG A 834 23.78 13.68 -8.43
N TYR A 835 24.25 12.63 -9.11
CA TYR A 835 24.96 11.52 -8.48
C TYR A 835 26.37 11.37 -9.07
N TRP A 836 27.32 11.03 -8.21
CA TRP A 836 28.69 10.67 -8.56
C TRP A 836 29.00 9.27 -8.05
N LYS A 837 29.65 8.47 -8.89
CA LYS A 837 30.25 7.21 -8.49
C LYS A 837 31.54 7.49 -7.74
N ILE A 838 31.78 6.72 -6.69
CA ILE A 838 32.99 6.86 -5.86
C ILE A 838 34.29 6.70 -6.68
N CYS A 839 34.27 5.88 -7.73
CA CYS A 839 35.42 5.71 -8.63
C CYS A 839 35.70 6.95 -9.50
N THR A 840 34.67 7.73 -9.84
CA THR A 840 34.83 9.01 -10.53
C THR A 840 35.48 10.04 -9.60
N LEU A 841 35.04 10.09 -8.35
CA LEU A 841 35.62 11.01 -7.35
C LEU A 841 37.04 10.64 -6.92
N ALA A 842 37.38 9.36 -6.85
CA ALA A 842 38.75 8.92 -6.57
C ALA A 842 39.76 9.54 -7.55
N LYS A 843 39.45 9.51 -8.86
CA LYS A 843 40.28 10.11 -9.92
C LYS A 843 40.40 11.64 -9.77
N VAL A 844 39.32 12.30 -9.37
CA VAL A 844 39.31 13.75 -9.16
C VAL A 844 40.20 14.12 -7.97
N VAL A 845 40.13 13.36 -6.88
CA VAL A 845 40.97 13.55 -5.70
C VAL A 845 42.45 13.34 -6.04
N GLU A 846 42.79 12.32 -6.82
CA GLU A 846 44.16 12.09 -7.31
C GLU A 846 44.68 13.28 -8.12
N LEU A 847 43.88 13.79 -9.07
CA LEU A 847 44.24 14.95 -9.90
C LEU A 847 44.42 16.25 -9.09
N LEU A 848 43.61 16.44 -8.05
CA LEU A 848 43.72 17.60 -7.15
C LEU A 848 44.97 17.48 -6.24
N GLY A 849 45.29 16.27 -5.79
CA GLY A 849 46.51 15.99 -5.02
C GLY A 849 47.79 16.29 -5.79
N ASP A 850 47.81 16.01 -7.10
CA ASP A 850 48.96 16.30 -7.97
C ASP A 850 49.10 17.79 -8.32
N LYS A 851 47.99 18.53 -8.44
CA LYS A 851 48.04 20.00 -8.62
C LYS A 851 48.63 20.72 -7.42
N ASN A 852 48.21 20.36 -6.20
CA ASN A 852 48.75 20.98 -4.98
C ASN A 852 50.24 20.66 -4.78
N LYS A 853 50.70 19.49 -5.23
CA LYS A 853 52.14 19.15 -5.23
C LYS A 853 52.93 19.97 -6.25
N ASN A 854 52.39 20.21 -7.45
CA ASN A 854 53.06 21.04 -8.46
C ASN A 854 53.11 22.53 -8.08
N GLU A 855 52.06 23.07 -7.45
CA GLU A 855 52.07 24.44 -6.92
C GLU A 855 53.02 24.59 -5.71
N GLN A 856 53.18 23.57 -4.86
CA GLN A 856 54.21 23.57 -3.80
C GLN A 856 55.65 23.41 -4.34
N VAL A 857 55.84 22.81 -5.51
CA VAL A 857 57.16 22.75 -6.16
C VAL A 857 57.51 24.08 -6.83
N GLU A 858 56.53 24.78 -7.42
CA GLU A 858 56.75 26.14 -7.96
C GLU A 858 56.95 27.19 -6.85
N HIS A 859 56.28 27.07 -5.70
CA HIS A 859 56.49 28.00 -4.58
C HIS A 859 57.81 27.79 -3.82
N ASN A 860 58.44 26.62 -3.93
CA ASN A 860 59.78 26.35 -3.39
C ASN A 860 60.91 26.59 -4.40
N ALA A 861 60.57 27.00 -5.63
CA ALA A 861 61.51 27.30 -6.72
C ALA A 861 61.56 28.80 -7.09
N VAL A 862 61.02 29.69 -6.23
CA VAL A 862 61.12 31.16 -6.33
C VAL A 862 61.85 31.74 -5.14
#